data_AF-A5TZ05-F1
#
_entry.id   AF-A5TZ05-F1
#
_cell.length_a   1.000
_cell.length_b   1.000
_cell.length_c   1.000
_cell.angle_alpha   90.00
_cell.angle_beta   90.00
_cell.angle_gamma   90.00
#
_symmetry.space_group_name_H-M   'P 1'
#
loop_
_entity.id
_entity.type
_entity.pdbx_description
1 polymer ?
#
loop_
_entity_poly.entity_id
_entity_poly.type
_entity_poly.pdbx_seq_one_letter_code
_entity_poly.pdbx_strand_id
1 'polypeptide(L)'
;MSFVIAAPEVIAAAATDLASLGSSISAANAAAAANTTALMAAGADEVSTAIAALFGAHGQAYQALSAQAQAFHAQFVQALTSGGGAYAAAEAAAVSPLLDPINEFFLANTGRPLIGNGANGAPGTGANGGDGGWLIGNGGAGGSGAAGVNGGAGGNGGAGGNGGAGGLIGNGGAGGAGGVASSGIGGSGGAGGNAMLFGAGGAGGAGGGVVALTGGAGGAGGAGGNAGLLFGAAGVGGAGGFTNGSALGGAGGAGGAGGLFATGGVGGSGGAGSSGGAGGAGGAGGLFGAGGTGGHGGFADSSFGGVGGAGGAGGLFGAGGEGGSGGHSLVAGGDGGAGGNAGMLALGAAGGAGGIGGDGGTLTAGGIGGAGGAGGNAGLLFGSGGSGGAGGFGFADGGQGGPGGNAGTVFGSGGAGGNGGVGQGFAGGIGGAGGTPGLIGNGGNGGNGGASAVTGGNGGIGGTGVLIGNGGNGGSGGIGAGKAGVGGVSGLLLGLDGFNAPASTSPLHTLQQNVLNVVNEPFQTLTGRPLIGNGANGTPGTGADGGAGGWLFGNGANGTPGTGAAGGAGGWLFGNGGNGGHGATNTAATATGGAGGAGGILFGTGGNGGTGGIATGAGGIGGAGGAGGVSLLIGSGGTGGNGGNSIGVAGIGGAGGRGGDAGLLFGAAGTGGHGAAGGVPAGVGGAGGNGGLFANGGAGGAGGFNAAGGNGGNGGLFGTGGTGGAGTNFGAGGNGGNGGLFGAGGTGGAAGSGGSGITTGGGGHGGNAGLLSLGASGGAGGSGGASSLAGGAGGTGGNGALLFGFGGAGGAGGHGGAALTSIQQGGAGGAGGNGGLLFGSAGAGGAGGSGANALGAGTGGTGGDGGHAGVFGNGGDGGCRRVWRRYRRQRWCRRQRRADRQRRQRRQRRQSRGHARCRRHRRAAARRERTQRLAIAGRPATTRGVEGISCSPQMMP
;
A
#
# COMPACT_ATOMS: atom_id res chain seq x y z
N MET A 1 35.65 11.04 -37.04
CA MET A 1 35.41 11.69 -35.74
C MET A 1 35.15 10.59 -34.73
N SER A 2 36.01 10.40 -33.74
CA SER A 2 35.85 9.36 -32.73
C SER A 2 34.71 9.74 -31.78
N PHE A 3 33.67 8.90 -31.68
CA PHE A 3 32.65 9.05 -30.65
C PHE A 3 33.28 8.76 -29.28
N VAL A 4 33.21 9.74 -28.38
CA VAL A 4 33.53 9.54 -26.97
C VAL A 4 32.20 9.23 -26.27
N ILE A 5 32.03 7.98 -25.83
CA ILE A 5 30.93 7.57 -24.96
C ILE A 5 31.42 7.76 -23.52
N ALA A 6 30.84 8.72 -22.81
CA ALA A 6 31.03 8.86 -21.38
C ALA A 6 29.81 8.24 -20.67
N ALA A 7 30.02 7.58 -19.52
CA ALA A 7 28.95 7.11 -18.64
C ALA A 7 28.97 7.98 -17.36
N PRO A 8 28.25 9.11 -17.33
CA PRO A 8 28.27 10.06 -16.21
C PRO A 8 27.90 9.41 -14.87
N GLU A 9 27.09 8.35 -14.90
CA GLU A 9 26.62 7.59 -13.75
C GLU A 9 27.76 6.80 -13.08
N VAL A 10 28.64 6.19 -13.87
CA VAL A 10 29.82 5.45 -13.38
C VAL A 10 30.82 6.41 -12.73
N ILE A 11 30.96 7.62 -13.29
CA ILE A 11 31.83 8.68 -12.78
C ILE A 11 31.30 9.24 -11.45
N ALA A 12 29.97 9.39 -11.32
CA ALA A 12 29.32 9.84 -10.09
C ALA A 12 29.40 8.80 -8.95
N ALA A 13 29.25 7.51 -9.28
CA ALA A 13 29.44 6.41 -8.33
C ALA A 13 30.88 6.37 -7.80
N ALA A 14 31.88 6.40 -8.70
CA ALA A 14 33.28 6.41 -8.33
C ALA A 14 33.66 7.61 -7.45
N ALA A 15 33.14 8.80 -7.72
CA ALA A 15 33.38 9.99 -6.90
C ALA A 15 32.80 9.83 -5.47
N THR A 16 31.71 9.09 -5.31
CA THR A 16 31.08 8.81 -4.01
C THR A 16 31.89 7.79 -3.21
N ASP A 17 32.41 6.76 -3.88
CA ASP A 17 33.29 5.75 -3.25
C ASP A 17 34.62 6.38 -2.80
N LEU A 18 35.24 7.21 -3.64
CA LEU A 18 36.44 7.98 -3.30
C LEU A 18 36.20 8.95 -2.14
N ALA A 19 35.03 9.59 -2.06
CA ALA A 19 34.68 10.46 -0.92
C ALA A 19 34.59 9.67 0.39
N SER A 20 34.00 8.47 0.34
CA SER A 20 33.88 7.57 1.50
C SER A 20 35.26 7.10 1.98
N LEU A 21 36.14 6.69 1.06
CA LEU A 21 37.53 6.35 1.37
C LEU A 21 38.30 7.50 2.01
N GLY A 22 38.13 8.73 1.50
CA GLY A 22 38.74 9.93 2.07
C GLY A 22 38.30 10.20 3.51
N SER A 23 37.02 9.96 3.82
CA SER A 23 36.48 10.09 5.18
C SER A 23 37.09 9.05 6.13
N SER A 24 37.19 7.79 5.69
CA SER A 24 37.79 6.71 6.50
C SER A 24 39.26 6.97 6.81
N ILE A 25 40.05 7.40 5.82
CA ILE A 25 41.46 7.73 6.01
C ILE A 25 41.63 8.95 6.92
N SER A 26 40.75 9.95 6.81
CA SER A 26 40.76 11.12 7.70
C SER A 26 40.44 10.77 9.14
N ALA A 27 39.48 9.88 9.37
CA ALA A 27 39.14 9.41 10.70
C ALA A 27 40.30 8.60 11.33
N ALA A 28 40.95 7.74 10.54
CA ALA A 28 42.11 6.97 11.00
C ALA A 28 43.31 7.86 11.36
N ASN A 29 43.63 8.86 10.53
CA ASN A 29 44.72 9.81 10.81
C ASN A 29 44.43 10.67 12.05
N ALA A 30 43.17 11.07 12.26
CA ALA A 30 42.77 11.82 13.45
C ALA A 30 42.84 10.96 14.73
N ALA A 31 42.41 9.69 14.67
CA ALA A 31 42.47 8.77 15.79
C ALA A 31 43.91 8.45 16.22
N ALA A 32 44.84 8.36 15.25
CA ALA A 32 46.25 8.10 15.53
C ALA A 32 47.04 9.34 16.02
N ALA A 33 46.47 10.54 15.93
CA ALA A 33 47.20 11.79 16.19
C ALA A 33 47.74 11.87 17.62
N ALA A 34 46.88 11.68 18.62
CA ALA A 34 47.28 11.83 20.03
C ALA A 34 48.38 10.82 20.42
N ASN A 35 48.24 9.56 20.01
CA ASN A 35 49.16 8.48 20.38
C ASN A 35 50.53 8.59 19.68
N THR A 36 50.61 9.27 18.53
CA THR A 36 51.86 9.41 17.76
C THR A 36 52.58 10.73 18.03
N THR A 37 51.90 11.74 18.57
CA THR A 37 52.49 13.07 18.84
C THR A 37 52.80 13.32 20.31
N ALA A 38 52.23 12.54 21.23
CA ALA A 38 52.38 12.71 22.68
C ALA A 38 53.11 11.52 23.34
N LEU A 39 54.14 10.99 22.67
CA LEU A 39 54.98 9.93 23.24
C LEU A 39 55.76 10.46 24.45
N MET A 40 55.62 9.78 25.58
CA MET A 40 56.36 10.07 26.80
C MET A 40 57.68 9.30 26.82
N ALA A 41 58.72 9.91 27.39
CA ALA A 41 60.01 9.24 27.57
C ALA A 41 59.83 8.01 28.48
N ALA A 42 60.36 6.86 28.07
CA ALA A 42 60.22 5.60 28.81
C ALA A 42 61.02 5.60 30.14
N GLY A 43 62.06 6.42 30.24
CA GLY A 43 62.85 6.69 31.44
C GLY A 43 63.23 8.16 31.52
N ALA A 44 63.74 8.60 32.67
CA ALA A 44 64.18 9.98 32.89
C ALA A 44 65.53 10.33 32.24
N ASP A 45 66.10 9.40 31.48
CA ASP A 45 67.36 9.60 30.78
C ASP A 45 67.18 10.42 29.49
N GLU A 46 68.26 11.07 29.08
CA GLU A 46 68.31 11.97 27.94
C GLU A 46 68.08 11.23 26.62
N VAL A 47 68.42 9.92 26.54
CA VAL A 47 68.22 9.11 25.32
C VAL A 47 66.74 8.80 25.13
N SER A 48 66.03 8.36 26.17
CA SER A 48 64.59 8.15 26.16
C SER A 48 63.83 9.44 25.84
N THR A 49 64.30 10.57 26.37
CA THR A 49 63.71 11.90 26.10
C THR A 49 63.93 12.33 24.65
N ALA A 50 65.13 12.14 24.10
CA ALA A 50 65.45 12.48 22.71
C ALA A 50 64.68 11.60 21.70
N ILE A 51 64.52 10.30 21.99
CA ILE A 51 63.75 9.38 21.15
C ILE A 51 62.27 9.76 21.15
N ALA A 52 61.68 10.04 22.31
CA ALA A 52 60.29 10.51 22.42
C ALA A 52 60.07 11.83 21.64
N ALA A 53 61.01 12.77 21.73
CA ALA A 53 60.97 14.02 21.00
C ALA A 53 61.07 13.82 19.46
N LEU A 54 61.93 12.90 19.00
CA LEU A 54 62.06 12.58 17.57
C LEU A 54 60.75 11.99 17.01
N PHE A 55 60.17 11.01 17.68
CA PHE A 55 58.90 10.41 17.24
C PHE A 55 57.73 11.39 17.34
N GLY A 56 57.70 12.24 18.37
CA GLY A 56 56.71 13.32 18.49
C GLY A 56 56.80 14.32 17.34
N ALA A 57 58.01 14.75 16.98
CA ALA A 57 58.25 15.63 15.83
C ALA A 57 57.89 14.97 14.49
N HIS A 58 58.19 13.67 14.35
CA HIS A 58 57.81 12.90 13.16
C HIS A 58 56.28 12.75 13.03
N GLY A 59 55.58 12.48 14.14
CA GLY A 59 54.11 12.45 14.18
C GLY A 59 53.49 13.78 13.75
N GLN A 60 54.03 14.90 14.21
CA GLN A 60 53.59 16.24 13.79
C GLN A 60 53.83 16.50 12.29
N ALA A 61 54.98 16.11 11.76
CA ALA A 61 55.28 16.24 10.33
C ALA A 61 54.36 15.36 9.47
N TYR A 62 54.07 14.13 9.91
CA TYR A 62 53.12 13.24 9.24
C TYR A 62 51.70 13.82 9.23
N GLN A 63 51.24 14.42 10.33
CA GLN A 63 49.92 15.08 10.40
C GLN A 63 49.82 16.29 9.47
N ALA A 64 50.89 17.06 9.30
CA ALA A 64 50.93 18.16 8.36
C ALA A 64 50.85 17.69 6.89
N LEU A 65 51.55 16.61 6.55
CA LEU A 65 51.54 16.02 5.21
C LEU A 65 50.18 15.34 4.90
N SER A 66 49.59 14.65 5.87
CA SER A 66 48.29 13.98 5.71
C SER A 66 47.16 15.00 5.46
N ALA A 67 47.21 16.16 6.12
CA ALA A 67 46.30 17.27 5.86
C ALA A 67 46.45 17.82 4.43
N GLN A 68 47.67 17.88 3.90
CA GLN A 68 47.92 18.30 2.51
C GLN A 68 47.38 17.27 1.50
N ALA A 69 47.56 15.98 1.76
CA ALA A 69 47.02 14.89 0.95
C ALA A 69 45.48 14.88 0.95
N GLN A 70 44.84 15.15 2.09
CA GLN A 70 43.39 15.28 2.19
C GLN A 70 42.85 16.44 1.35
N ALA A 71 43.55 17.58 1.36
CA ALA A 71 43.18 18.73 0.54
C ALA A 71 43.25 18.40 -0.96
N PHE A 72 44.29 17.67 -1.39
CA PHE A 72 44.41 17.19 -2.77
C PHE A 72 43.30 16.19 -3.14
N HIS A 73 43.04 15.19 -2.27
CA HIS A 73 41.98 14.20 -2.47
C HIS A 73 40.60 14.85 -2.61
N ALA A 74 40.30 15.84 -1.76
CA ALA A 74 39.06 16.60 -1.84
C ALA A 74 38.94 17.37 -3.17
N GLN A 75 40.03 17.97 -3.66
CA GLN A 75 40.05 18.64 -4.96
C GLN A 75 39.86 17.66 -6.12
N PHE A 76 40.45 16.47 -6.04
CA PHE A 76 40.31 15.42 -7.05
C PHE A 76 38.86 14.90 -7.14
N VAL A 77 38.24 14.57 -6.02
CA VAL A 77 36.83 14.15 -5.96
C VAL A 77 35.90 15.26 -6.47
N GLN A 78 36.21 16.52 -6.12
CA GLN A 78 35.44 17.67 -6.59
C GLN A 78 35.57 17.88 -8.11
N ALA A 79 36.76 17.66 -8.68
CA ALA A 79 37.00 17.72 -10.12
C ALA A 79 36.30 16.58 -10.86
N LEU A 80 36.29 15.37 -10.31
CA LEU A 80 35.60 14.22 -10.89
C LEU A 80 34.07 14.42 -10.89
N THR A 81 33.53 14.92 -9.78
CA THR A 81 32.11 15.27 -9.64
C THR A 81 31.69 16.39 -10.59
N SER A 82 32.54 17.41 -10.77
CA SER A 82 32.26 18.50 -11.70
C SER A 82 32.36 18.07 -13.16
N GLY A 83 33.30 17.16 -13.48
CA GLY A 83 33.43 16.53 -14.78
C GLY A 83 32.19 15.72 -15.16
N GLY A 84 31.72 14.81 -14.28
CA GLY A 84 30.48 14.07 -14.50
C GLY A 84 29.26 14.98 -14.67
N GLY A 85 29.17 16.05 -13.87
CA GLY A 85 28.11 17.06 -13.99
C GLY A 85 28.17 17.89 -15.28
N ALA A 86 29.35 18.10 -15.86
CA ALA A 86 29.51 18.83 -17.13
C ALA A 86 29.05 17.99 -18.32
N TYR A 87 29.33 16.68 -18.33
CA TYR A 87 28.83 15.77 -19.36
C TYR A 87 27.30 15.61 -19.28
N ALA A 88 26.72 15.46 -18.09
CA ALA A 88 25.27 15.44 -17.90
C ALA A 88 24.59 16.78 -18.29
N ALA A 89 25.24 17.92 -18.02
CA ALA A 89 24.73 19.22 -18.43
C ALA A 89 24.82 19.44 -19.95
N ALA A 90 25.82 18.86 -20.61
CA ALA A 90 25.93 18.90 -22.06
C ALA A 90 24.82 18.10 -22.74
N GLU A 91 24.44 16.94 -22.19
CA GLU A 91 23.26 16.19 -22.63
C GLU A 91 21.96 16.98 -22.41
N ALA A 92 21.79 17.60 -21.24
CA ALA A 92 20.62 18.42 -20.94
C ALA A 92 20.48 19.65 -21.86
N ALA A 93 21.60 20.25 -22.29
CA ALA A 93 21.61 21.40 -23.18
C ALA A 93 21.29 21.06 -24.64
N ALA A 94 21.39 19.79 -25.04
CA ALA A 94 21.05 19.33 -26.38
C ALA A 94 19.53 19.24 -26.63
N VAL A 95 18.70 19.36 -25.59
CA VAL A 95 17.22 19.18 -25.64
C VAL A 95 16.45 20.47 -26.05
N SER A 96 17.09 21.65 -26.10
CA SER A 96 16.39 22.93 -25.86
C SER A 96 16.01 23.88 -27.01
N PRO A 97 16.18 23.66 -28.33
CA PRO A 97 15.83 24.72 -29.30
C PRO A 97 14.33 24.88 -29.61
N LEU A 98 13.46 23.90 -29.30
CA LEU A 98 12.03 23.94 -29.68
C LEU A 98 11.03 23.84 -28.52
N LEU A 99 11.38 23.18 -27.41
CA LEU A 99 10.41 22.89 -26.35
C LEU A 99 10.05 24.13 -25.50
N ASP A 100 11.05 24.95 -25.17
CA ASP A 100 10.87 26.12 -24.29
C ASP A 100 9.98 27.21 -24.92
N PRO A 101 10.16 27.63 -26.18
CA PRO A 101 9.29 28.61 -26.82
C PRO A 101 7.83 28.14 -26.96
N ILE A 102 7.63 26.85 -27.26
CA ILE A 102 6.30 26.24 -27.38
C ILE A 102 5.62 26.25 -26.00
N ASN A 103 6.31 25.82 -24.96
CA ASN A 103 5.75 25.81 -23.61
C ASN A 103 5.47 27.22 -23.07
N GLU A 104 6.32 28.21 -23.36
CA GLU A 104 6.06 29.60 -22.97
C GLU A 104 4.81 30.16 -23.65
N PHE A 105 4.57 29.83 -24.92
CA PHE A 105 3.33 30.20 -25.62
C PHE A 105 2.09 29.61 -24.94
N PHE A 106 2.09 28.30 -24.64
CA PHE A 106 0.96 27.65 -23.97
C PHE A 106 0.77 28.12 -22.53
N LEU A 107 1.87 28.33 -21.79
CA LEU A 107 1.84 28.83 -20.42
C LEU A 107 1.29 30.27 -20.37
N ALA A 108 1.65 31.12 -21.35
CA ALA A 108 1.13 32.48 -21.45
C ALA A 108 -0.35 32.52 -21.83
N ASN A 109 -0.81 31.62 -22.70
CA ASN A 109 -2.19 31.64 -23.22
C ASN A 109 -3.18 30.83 -22.38
N THR A 110 -2.73 29.75 -21.73
CA THR A 110 -3.62 28.81 -21.01
C THR A 110 -3.28 28.67 -19.52
N GLY A 111 -2.19 29.30 -19.06
CA GLY A 111 -1.70 29.15 -17.68
C GLY A 111 -1.04 27.80 -17.38
N ARG A 112 -0.91 26.90 -18.37
CA ARG A 112 -0.30 25.56 -18.25
C ARG A 112 0.59 25.27 -19.46
N PRO A 113 1.74 24.58 -19.29
CA PRO A 113 2.60 24.23 -20.41
C PRO A 113 1.92 23.18 -21.32
N LEU A 114 2.40 23.02 -22.55
CA LEU A 114 1.95 21.93 -23.43
C LEU A 114 2.58 20.60 -23.02
N ILE A 115 3.89 20.63 -22.74
CA ILE A 115 4.71 19.48 -22.37
C ILE A 115 5.47 19.79 -21.07
N GLY A 116 5.32 18.97 -20.05
CA GLY A 116 6.08 19.07 -18.80
C GLY A 116 5.32 18.50 -17.61
N ASN A 117 6.05 18.05 -16.60
CA ASN A 117 5.44 17.57 -15.37
C ASN A 117 4.94 18.73 -14.50
N GLY A 118 3.92 18.43 -13.70
CA GLY A 118 3.38 19.30 -12.69
C GLY A 118 4.32 19.46 -11.49
N ALA A 119 4.35 20.66 -10.92
CA ALA A 119 5.22 20.91 -9.77
C ALA A 119 4.69 20.22 -8.50
N ASN A 120 5.53 19.48 -7.80
CA ASN A 120 5.17 18.91 -6.50
C ASN A 120 4.83 20.01 -5.48
N GLY A 121 3.80 19.77 -4.67
CA GLY A 121 3.46 20.57 -3.51
C GLY A 121 4.58 20.56 -2.47
N ALA A 122 4.72 21.66 -1.75
CA ALA A 122 5.75 21.77 -0.71
C ALA A 122 5.38 20.87 0.50
N PRO A 123 6.31 20.04 1.01
CA PRO A 123 6.05 19.25 2.22
C PRO A 123 5.73 20.12 3.42
N GLY A 124 4.81 19.65 4.27
CA GLY A 124 4.35 20.33 5.48
C GLY A 124 3.44 21.54 5.25
N THR A 125 3.02 21.82 4.00
CA THR A 125 2.12 22.94 3.71
C THR A 125 0.71 22.52 3.31
N GLY A 126 0.49 21.23 3.03
CA GLY A 126 -0.76 20.74 2.44
C GLY A 126 -1.03 21.30 1.04
N ALA A 127 -0.01 21.80 0.34
CA ALA A 127 -0.21 22.41 -0.98
C ALA A 127 -0.47 21.34 -2.03
N ASN A 128 -1.44 21.56 -2.90
CA ASN A 128 -1.69 20.65 -4.02
C ASN A 128 -0.47 20.58 -4.95
N GLY A 129 -0.30 19.43 -5.59
CA GLY A 129 0.56 19.31 -6.75
C GLY A 129 -0.03 20.10 -7.92
N GLY A 130 0.83 20.74 -8.70
CA GLY A 130 0.44 21.35 -9.96
C GLY A 130 0.10 20.28 -10.99
N ASP A 131 -0.80 20.57 -11.90
CA ASP A 131 -1.11 19.65 -12.98
C ASP A 131 0.03 19.55 -14.00
N GLY A 132 0.11 18.41 -14.69
CA GLY A 132 0.97 18.22 -15.85
C GLY A 132 0.57 19.12 -17.03
N GLY A 133 1.46 19.22 -18.02
CA GLY A 133 1.20 19.91 -19.28
C GLY A 133 0.02 19.31 -20.05
N TRP A 134 -0.64 20.10 -20.89
CA TRP A 134 -1.88 19.69 -21.56
C TRP A 134 -1.76 18.41 -22.37
N LEU A 135 -0.64 18.23 -23.08
CA LEU A 135 -0.44 17.09 -23.99
C LEU A 135 0.36 15.97 -23.33
N ILE A 136 1.55 16.27 -22.82
CA ILE A 136 2.42 15.29 -22.16
C ILE A 136 2.89 15.84 -20.82
N GLY A 137 2.59 15.15 -19.73
CA GLY A 137 3.00 15.59 -18.40
C GLY A 137 2.39 14.77 -17.28
N ASN A 138 3.21 14.30 -16.36
CA ASN A 138 2.70 13.74 -15.12
C ASN A 138 2.21 14.88 -14.21
N GLY A 139 1.19 14.65 -13.41
CA GLY A 139 0.80 15.55 -12.34
C GLY A 139 1.80 15.55 -11.20
N GLY A 140 1.97 16.71 -10.56
CA GLY A 140 2.84 16.85 -9.40
C GLY A 140 2.25 16.16 -8.17
N ALA A 141 3.08 15.61 -7.31
CA ALA A 141 2.66 15.06 -6.03
C ALA A 141 2.16 16.17 -5.09
N GLY A 142 1.12 15.90 -4.30
CA GLY A 142 0.64 16.77 -3.24
C GLY A 142 1.65 16.88 -2.09
N GLY A 143 1.75 18.08 -1.51
CA GLY A 143 2.56 18.34 -0.33
C GLY A 143 1.91 17.77 0.92
N SER A 144 2.70 17.19 1.83
CA SER A 144 2.18 16.72 3.12
C SER A 144 1.61 17.87 3.95
N GLY A 145 0.61 17.58 4.78
CA GLY A 145 -0.03 18.54 5.69
C GLY A 145 0.87 18.99 6.84
N ALA A 146 0.63 20.19 7.35
CA ALA A 146 1.35 20.72 8.50
C ALA A 146 1.01 19.93 9.78
N ALA A 147 1.98 19.73 10.68
CA ALA A 147 1.69 19.20 12.01
C ALA A 147 0.90 20.23 12.85
N GLY A 148 -0.11 19.76 13.58
CA GLY A 148 -0.83 20.55 14.58
C GLY A 148 -0.03 20.64 15.88
N VAL A 149 0.25 21.87 16.35
CA VAL A 149 0.93 22.14 17.62
C VAL A 149 0.03 22.97 18.56
N ASN A 150 0.17 22.79 19.87
CA ASN A 150 -0.58 23.53 20.88
C ASN A 150 -0.30 25.04 20.77
N GLY A 151 -1.34 25.84 20.48
CA GLY A 151 -1.29 27.31 20.38
C GLY A 151 -1.80 27.90 19.06
N GLY A 152 -2.03 27.08 18.03
CA GLY A 152 -2.75 27.46 16.80
C GLY A 152 -3.98 26.57 16.57
N ALA A 153 -4.99 27.10 15.85
CA ALA A 153 -6.25 26.45 15.44
C ALA A 153 -6.51 25.02 16.00
N GLY A 154 -6.75 24.90 17.30
CA GLY A 154 -7.19 23.66 17.96
C GLY A 154 -6.20 22.48 18.02
N GLY A 155 -4.95 22.61 17.55
CA GLY A 155 -3.99 21.49 17.55
C GLY A 155 -4.29 20.38 16.51
N ASN A 156 -5.17 20.63 15.53
CA ASN A 156 -5.48 19.72 14.43
C ASN A 156 -4.33 19.61 13.43
N GLY A 157 -4.18 18.44 12.81
CA GLY A 157 -3.28 18.24 11.69
C GLY A 157 -3.81 18.91 10.42
N GLY A 158 -2.93 19.54 9.64
CA GLY A 158 -3.29 20.11 8.34
C GLY A 158 -3.60 19.02 7.31
N ALA A 159 -4.54 19.26 6.40
CA ALA A 159 -4.79 18.32 5.31
C ALA A 159 -3.57 18.19 4.39
N GLY A 160 -3.39 16.99 3.82
CA GLY A 160 -2.47 16.78 2.71
C GLY A 160 -3.01 17.42 1.43
N GLY A 161 -2.12 17.95 0.61
CA GLY A 161 -2.50 18.53 -0.68
C GLY A 161 -2.90 17.44 -1.68
N ASN A 162 -3.84 17.73 -2.57
CA ASN A 162 -4.20 16.81 -3.64
C ASN A 162 -3.05 16.67 -4.64
N GLY A 163 -2.93 15.52 -5.29
CA GLY A 163 -2.06 15.35 -6.45
C GLY A 163 -2.60 16.13 -7.66
N GLY A 164 -1.71 16.65 -8.48
CA GLY A 164 -2.08 17.33 -9.72
C GLY A 164 -2.58 16.34 -10.77
N ALA A 165 -3.46 16.78 -11.68
CA ALA A 165 -3.90 15.95 -12.78
C ALA A 165 -2.76 15.70 -13.79
N GLY A 166 -2.78 14.55 -14.45
CA GLY A 166 -1.95 14.28 -15.62
C GLY A 166 -2.39 15.11 -16.84
N GLY A 167 -1.51 15.22 -17.83
CA GLY A 167 -1.86 15.67 -19.17
C GLY A 167 -2.69 14.66 -19.94
N LEU A 168 -2.98 14.92 -21.21
CA LEU A 168 -3.63 13.95 -22.09
C LEU A 168 -2.90 12.60 -22.08
N ILE A 169 -1.56 12.67 -22.06
CA ILE A 169 -0.64 11.56 -21.79
C ILE A 169 0.15 11.88 -20.53
N GLY A 170 -0.14 11.19 -19.45
CA GLY A 170 0.60 11.33 -18.20
C GLY A 170 -0.14 10.79 -17.00
N ASN A 171 0.62 10.41 -16.00
CA ASN A 171 0.08 9.89 -14.75
C ASN A 171 -0.43 11.04 -13.88
N GLY A 172 -1.48 10.81 -13.11
CA GLY A 172 -1.86 11.71 -12.03
C GLY A 172 -0.84 11.71 -10.90
N GLY A 173 -0.68 12.85 -10.24
CA GLY A 173 0.23 12.98 -9.10
C GLY A 173 -0.31 12.28 -7.86
N ALA A 174 0.57 11.77 -7.00
CA ALA A 174 0.14 11.20 -5.72
C ALA A 174 -0.41 12.28 -4.78
N GLY A 175 -1.39 11.95 -3.96
CA GLY A 175 -1.89 12.81 -2.88
C GLY A 175 -0.88 12.94 -1.74
N GLY A 176 -0.83 14.12 -1.13
CA GLY A 176 0.01 14.40 0.03
C GLY A 176 -0.54 13.74 1.30
N ALA A 177 0.34 13.27 2.17
CA ALA A 177 -0.08 12.74 3.47
C ALA A 177 -0.66 13.85 4.37
N GLY A 178 -1.67 13.52 5.18
CA GLY A 178 -2.20 14.40 6.22
C GLY A 178 -1.20 14.67 7.33
N GLY A 179 -1.32 15.84 7.94
CA GLY A 179 -0.50 16.28 9.07
C GLY A 179 -0.91 15.60 10.37
N VAL A 180 0.06 15.34 11.24
CA VAL A 180 -0.19 14.77 12.57
C VAL A 180 -0.78 15.83 13.51
N ALA A 181 -1.67 15.43 14.42
CA ALA A 181 -2.26 16.31 15.43
C ALA A 181 -1.70 16.01 16.83
N SER A 182 -1.42 17.06 17.62
CA SER A 182 -0.95 16.91 19.00
C SER A 182 -2.08 16.76 20.03
N SER A 183 -3.30 17.21 19.72
CA SER A 183 -4.48 17.12 20.60
C SER A 183 -5.83 17.22 19.85
N GLY A 184 -5.81 17.52 18.55
CA GLY A 184 -6.99 17.63 17.69
C GLY A 184 -7.13 16.46 16.72
N ILE A 185 -7.97 16.59 15.70
CA ILE A 185 -8.15 15.56 14.65
C ILE A 185 -6.93 15.57 13.72
N GLY A 186 -6.46 14.38 13.35
CA GLY A 186 -5.42 14.23 12.32
C GLY A 186 -5.88 14.79 10.97
N GLY A 187 -4.95 15.36 10.19
CA GLY A 187 -5.30 15.92 8.89
C GLY A 187 -5.71 14.83 7.90
N SER A 188 -6.70 15.07 7.04
CA SER A 188 -7.01 14.12 5.97
C SER A 188 -5.86 14.03 4.96
N GLY A 189 -5.66 12.86 4.36
CA GLY A 189 -4.81 12.70 3.19
C GLY A 189 -5.40 13.41 1.98
N GLY A 190 -4.53 13.93 1.10
CA GLY A 190 -4.94 14.54 -0.16
C GLY A 190 -5.36 13.49 -1.17
N ALA A 191 -6.31 13.80 -2.05
CA ALA A 191 -6.70 12.89 -3.12
C ALA A 191 -5.56 12.72 -4.14
N GLY A 192 -5.47 11.57 -4.78
CA GLY A 192 -4.63 11.36 -5.96
C GLY A 192 -5.15 12.16 -7.15
N GLY A 193 -4.24 12.59 -8.02
CA GLY A 193 -4.57 13.28 -9.26
C GLY A 193 -5.16 12.32 -10.29
N ASN A 194 -6.09 12.79 -11.11
CA ASN A 194 -6.65 11.98 -12.19
C ASN A 194 -5.70 11.96 -13.39
N ALA A 195 -5.68 10.86 -14.13
CA ALA A 195 -5.18 10.84 -15.50
C ALA A 195 -6.30 11.20 -16.50
N MET A 196 -5.93 11.61 -17.72
CA MET A 196 -6.89 12.08 -18.72
C MET A 196 -7.22 10.98 -19.75
N LEU A 197 -6.48 10.87 -20.86
CA LEU A 197 -6.75 9.85 -21.88
C LEU A 197 -5.87 8.61 -21.69
N PHE A 198 -4.57 8.83 -21.48
CA PHE A 198 -3.59 7.79 -21.18
C PHE A 198 -2.82 8.14 -19.91
N GLY A 199 -2.70 7.17 -19.00
CA GLY A 199 -1.89 7.29 -17.80
C GLY A 199 -2.60 6.73 -16.57
N ALA A 200 -1.81 6.44 -15.54
CA ALA A 200 -2.33 5.94 -14.28
C ALA A 200 -2.87 7.10 -13.41
N GLY A 201 -3.96 6.86 -12.70
CA GLY A 201 -4.40 7.74 -11.62
C GLY A 201 -3.40 7.75 -10.47
N GLY A 202 -3.26 8.89 -9.80
CA GLY A 202 -2.39 9.05 -8.65
C GLY A 202 -2.92 8.31 -7.42
N ALA A 203 -2.04 7.77 -6.59
CA ALA A 203 -2.43 7.22 -5.29
C ALA A 203 -2.96 8.33 -4.36
N GLY A 204 -3.93 8.02 -3.51
CA GLY A 204 -4.38 8.89 -2.44
C GLY A 204 -3.34 8.99 -1.31
N GLY A 205 -3.27 10.15 -0.67
CA GLY A 205 -2.39 10.41 0.46
C GLY A 205 -2.90 9.72 1.73
N ALA A 206 -1.98 9.28 2.59
CA ALA A 206 -2.35 8.72 3.90
C ALA A 206 -2.95 9.80 4.82
N GLY A 207 -3.86 9.42 5.71
CA GLY A 207 -4.35 10.27 6.79
C GLY A 207 -3.29 10.58 7.85
N GLY A 208 -3.44 11.72 8.51
CA GLY A 208 -2.61 12.16 9.61
C GLY A 208 -3.01 11.49 10.93
N GLY A 209 -2.03 11.11 11.74
CA GLY A 209 -2.29 10.50 13.04
C GLY A 209 -2.54 11.51 14.17
N VAL A 210 -2.97 11.02 15.33
CA VAL A 210 -3.11 11.79 16.57
C VAL A 210 -2.23 11.21 17.67
N VAL A 211 -1.42 12.06 18.30
CA VAL A 211 -0.39 11.64 19.27
C VAL A 211 -0.85 11.78 20.74
N ALA A 212 -1.86 12.61 21.03
CA ALA A 212 -2.38 12.76 22.40
C ALA A 212 -3.25 11.58 22.84
N LEU A 213 -3.14 11.26 24.13
CA LEU A 213 -3.97 10.25 24.82
C LEU A 213 -5.44 10.65 24.96
N THR A 214 -5.76 11.95 24.86
CA THR A 214 -7.13 12.47 25.03
C THR A 214 -7.53 13.38 23.86
N GLY A 215 -8.56 12.97 23.11
CA GLY A 215 -9.23 13.76 22.09
C GLY A 215 -8.59 13.71 20.69
N GLY A 216 -9.42 13.53 19.66
CA GLY A 216 -9.06 13.65 18.24
C GLY A 216 -9.01 12.33 17.46
N ALA A 217 -9.85 12.19 16.43
CA ALA A 217 -9.83 11.03 15.53
C ALA A 217 -8.64 11.10 14.55
N GLY A 218 -8.22 9.94 14.05
CA GLY A 218 -7.26 9.86 12.95
C GLY A 218 -7.84 10.51 11.68
N GLY A 219 -7.00 11.16 10.89
CA GLY A 219 -7.42 11.73 9.61
C GLY A 219 -7.79 10.65 8.62
N ALA A 220 -8.82 10.87 7.78
CA ALA A 220 -9.15 9.93 6.72
C ALA A 220 -8.04 9.90 5.65
N GLY A 221 -7.86 8.76 4.98
CA GLY A 221 -7.05 8.65 3.79
C GLY A 221 -7.69 9.37 2.60
N GLY A 222 -6.87 9.88 1.69
CA GLY A 222 -7.32 10.51 0.45
C GLY A 222 -7.80 9.48 -0.57
N ALA A 223 -8.78 9.82 -1.41
CA ALA A 223 -9.20 8.94 -2.48
C ALA A 223 -8.09 8.77 -3.54
N GLY A 224 -8.07 7.63 -4.22
CA GLY A 224 -7.26 7.43 -5.42
C GLY A 224 -7.78 8.24 -6.60
N GLY A 225 -6.88 8.67 -7.47
CA GLY A 225 -7.22 9.34 -8.72
C GLY A 225 -7.75 8.37 -9.77
N ASN A 226 -8.62 8.84 -10.66
CA ASN A 226 -9.14 8.02 -11.74
C ASN A 226 -8.06 7.69 -12.77
N ALA A 227 -8.15 6.50 -13.36
CA ALA A 227 -7.37 6.11 -14.53
C ALA A 227 -7.66 6.99 -15.75
N GLY A 228 -6.75 6.99 -16.72
CA GLY A 228 -7.01 7.56 -18.04
C GLY A 228 -8.17 6.84 -18.73
N LEU A 229 -8.94 7.57 -19.54
CA LEU A 229 -10.15 7.08 -20.20
C LEU A 229 -9.92 5.78 -20.98
N LEU A 230 -8.76 5.65 -21.64
CA LEU A 230 -8.47 4.48 -22.46
C LEU A 230 -7.58 3.46 -21.73
N PHE A 231 -6.41 3.88 -21.24
CA PHE A 231 -5.44 3.00 -20.54
C PHE A 231 -4.78 3.67 -19.34
N GLY A 232 -4.29 2.82 -18.43
CA GLY A 232 -3.59 3.16 -17.18
C GLY A 232 -4.36 2.70 -15.94
N ALA A 233 -3.67 2.32 -14.86
CA ALA A 233 -4.37 1.86 -13.66
C ALA A 233 -5.05 3.01 -12.92
N ALA A 234 -6.16 2.70 -12.25
CA ALA A 234 -6.76 3.64 -11.31
C ALA A 234 -5.91 3.75 -10.05
N GLY A 235 -5.91 4.93 -9.45
CA GLY A 235 -5.19 5.21 -8.22
C GLY A 235 -5.77 4.46 -7.04
N VAL A 236 -4.91 4.03 -6.13
CA VAL A 236 -5.34 3.45 -4.84
C VAL A 236 -5.79 4.52 -3.87
N GLY A 237 -6.72 4.19 -3.00
CA GLY A 237 -7.05 5.00 -1.84
C GLY A 237 -5.91 5.01 -0.83
N GLY A 238 -5.71 6.14 -0.17
CA GLY A 238 -4.74 6.31 0.90
C GLY A 238 -5.21 5.64 2.19
N ALA A 239 -4.27 5.18 3.02
CA ALA A 239 -4.59 4.62 4.33
C ALA A 239 -5.14 5.69 5.29
N GLY A 240 -6.00 5.31 6.23
CA GLY A 240 -6.45 6.17 7.32
C GLY A 240 -5.36 6.39 8.38
N GLY A 241 -5.44 7.52 9.09
CA GLY A 241 -4.51 7.91 10.14
C GLY A 241 -4.75 7.16 11.45
N PHE A 242 -3.70 6.92 12.23
CA PHE A 242 -3.78 6.22 13.51
C PHE A 242 -4.05 7.18 14.69
N THR A 243 -4.52 6.67 15.83
CA THR A 243 -4.61 7.43 17.09
C THR A 243 -3.92 6.68 18.23
N ASN A 244 -3.37 7.42 19.21
CA ASN A 244 -2.72 6.89 20.40
C ASN A 244 -3.57 7.26 21.64
N GLY A 245 -4.79 6.73 21.74
CA GLY A 245 -5.77 7.13 22.77
C GLY A 245 -7.21 6.69 22.45
N SER A 246 -8.19 7.18 23.22
CA SER A 246 -9.60 6.73 23.20
C SER A 246 -10.41 7.12 21.93
N ALA A 247 -9.76 7.55 20.84
CA ALA A 247 -10.42 8.05 19.64
C ALA A 247 -10.34 7.09 18.45
N LEU A 248 -11.29 7.21 17.52
CA LEU A 248 -11.37 6.37 16.32
C LEU A 248 -10.16 6.58 15.40
N GLY A 249 -9.66 5.50 14.83
CA GLY A 249 -8.77 5.54 13.68
C GLY A 249 -9.47 6.16 12.47
N GLY A 250 -8.69 6.79 11.58
CA GLY A 250 -9.22 7.40 10.36
C GLY A 250 -9.69 6.34 9.35
N ALA A 251 -10.74 6.63 8.58
CA ALA A 251 -11.14 5.74 7.50
C ALA A 251 -10.11 5.73 6.36
N GLY A 252 -9.99 4.60 5.65
CA GLY A 252 -9.26 4.53 4.39
C GLY A 252 -9.96 5.31 3.27
N GLY A 253 -9.18 5.83 2.33
CA GLY A 253 -9.71 6.51 1.15
C GLY A 253 -10.27 5.51 0.14
N ALA A 254 -11.25 5.91 -0.66
CA ALA A 254 -11.76 5.06 -1.75
C ALA A 254 -10.72 4.90 -2.87
N GLY A 255 -10.76 3.79 -3.60
CA GLY A 255 -10.02 3.63 -4.85
C GLY A 255 -10.59 4.49 -5.97
N GLY A 256 -9.75 4.89 -6.92
CA GLY A 256 -10.15 5.64 -8.11
C GLY A 256 -10.95 4.78 -9.10
N ALA A 257 -11.74 5.40 -9.97
CA ALA A 257 -12.44 4.66 -11.02
C ALA A 257 -11.50 4.27 -12.18
N GLY A 258 -11.74 3.10 -12.76
CA GLY A 258 -11.08 2.66 -13.99
C GLY A 258 -11.61 3.37 -15.24
N GLY A 259 -10.73 3.59 -16.23
CA GLY A 259 -11.11 3.91 -17.60
C GLY A 259 -11.58 2.67 -18.36
N LEU A 260 -11.96 2.81 -19.62
CA LEU A 260 -12.60 1.78 -20.46
C LEU A 260 -12.05 0.36 -20.28
N PHE A 261 -10.72 0.20 -20.23
CA PHE A 261 -10.03 -1.09 -20.09
C PHE A 261 -9.33 -1.28 -18.74
N ALA A 262 -9.45 -0.32 -17.82
CA ALA A 262 -8.78 -0.36 -16.54
C ALA A 262 -9.72 -0.85 -15.44
N THR A 263 -9.15 -1.62 -14.53
CA THR A 263 -9.82 -2.01 -13.29
C THR A 263 -10.00 -0.80 -12.38
N GLY A 264 -10.98 -0.89 -11.50
CA GLY A 264 -11.10 0.05 -10.39
C GLY A 264 -9.88 0.00 -9.48
N GLY A 265 -9.57 1.14 -8.87
CA GLY A 265 -8.51 1.29 -7.91
C GLY A 265 -8.89 0.64 -6.59
N VAL A 266 -7.89 0.29 -5.80
CA VAL A 266 -8.11 -0.43 -4.54
C VAL A 266 -8.43 0.57 -3.44
N GLY A 267 -9.33 0.22 -2.53
CA GLY A 267 -9.61 1.01 -1.34
C GLY A 267 -8.43 1.02 -0.35
N GLY A 268 -8.18 2.17 0.27
CA GLY A 268 -7.15 2.31 1.30
C GLY A 268 -7.54 1.60 2.59
N SER A 269 -6.57 1.13 3.37
CA SER A 269 -6.84 0.53 4.68
C SER A 269 -7.30 1.56 5.71
N GLY A 270 -8.13 1.16 6.67
CA GLY A 270 -8.46 1.96 7.84
C GLY A 270 -7.27 2.14 8.80
N GLY A 271 -7.25 3.25 9.51
CA GLY A 271 -6.25 3.58 10.52
C GLY A 271 -6.51 2.89 11.86
N ALA A 272 -5.47 2.66 12.66
CA ALA A 272 -5.60 2.07 13.99
C ALA A 272 -6.10 3.08 15.04
N GLY A 273 -6.81 2.63 16.07
CA GLY A 273 -7.22 3.50 17.18
C GLY A 273 -7.95 2.76 18.30
N SER A 274 -8.72 3.46 19.14
CA SER A 274 -9.58 2.80 20.14
C SER A 274 -10.63 1.93 19.47
N SER A 275 -11.26 2.49 18.44
CA SER A 275 -11.94 1.75 17.37
C SER A 275 -11.11 1.90 16.09
N GLY A 276 -11.00 0.83 15.33
CA GLY A 276 -10.34 0.86 14.04
C GLY A 276 -11.15 1.67 13.04
N GLY A 277 -10.46 2.40 12.17
CA GLY A 277 -11.10 3.08 11.05
C GLY A 277 -11.61 2.09 10.01
N ALA A 278 -12.70 2.42 9.32
CA ALA A 278 -13.18 1.58 8.21
C ALA A 278 -12.18 1.54 7.05
N GLY A 279 -12.13 0.44 6.33
CA GLY A 279 -11.46 0.36 5.03
C GLY A 279 -12.21 1.18 3.98
N GLY A 280 -11.48 1.75 3.02
CA GLY A 280 -12.05 2.46 1.89
C GLY A 280 -12.67 1.51 0.87
N ALA A 281 -13.70 1.95 0.17
CA ALA A 281 -14.29 1.14 -0.90
C ALA A 281 -13.33 1.01 -2.10
N GLY A 282 -13.41 -0.11 -2.80
CA GLY A 282 -12.81 -0.26 -4.12
C GLY A 282 -13.50 0.64 -5.15
N GLY A 283 -12.72 1.15 -6.11
CA GLY A 283 -13.22 1.93 -7.23
C GLY A 283 -13.99 1.07 -8.21
N ALA A 284 -14.91 1.68 -8.96
CA ALA A 284 -15.60 0.98 -10.04
C ALA A 284 -14.63 0.69 -11.20
N GLY A 285 -14.78 -0.47 -11.84
CA GLY A 285 -14.12 -0.75 -13.10
C GLY A 285 -14.70 0.08 -14.25
N GLY A 286 -13.90 0.38 -15.27
CA GLY A 286 -14.46 0.91 -16.52
C GLY A 286 -15.09 -0.18 -17.36
N LEU A 287 -15.56 0.13 -18.56
CA LEU A 287 -16.46 -0.72 -19.35
C LEU A 287 -16.10 -2.22 -19.39
N PHE A 288 -14.82 -2.56 -19.55
CA PHE A 288 -14.28 -3.92 -19.55
C PHE A 288 -13.48 -4.27 -18.28
N GLY A 289 -13.24 -3.30 -17.42
CA GLY A 289 -12.48 -3.48 -16.19
C GLY A 289 -13.32 -4.07 -15.07
N ALA A 290 -12.70 -4.95 -14.29
CA ALA A 290 -13.28 -5.38 -13.03
C ALA A 290 -13.26 -4.26 -11.97
N GLY A 291 -14.11 -4.38 -10.97
CA GLY A 291 -14.08 -3.50 -9.81
C GLY A 291 -12.80 -3.65 -9.00
N GLY A 292 -12.38 -2.58 -8.34
CA GLY A 292 -11.25 -2.61 -7.42
C GLY A 292 -11.59 -3.32 -6.11
N THR A 293 -10.61 -3.88 -5.43
CA THR A 293 -10.83 -4.51 -4.12
C THR A 293 -11.07 -3.45 -3.04
N GLY A 294 -11.90 -3.79 -2.05
CA GLY A 294 -12.09 -2.98 -0.86
C GLY A 294 -10.87 -2.99 0.04
N GLY A 295 -10.64 -1.89 0.76
CA GLY A 295 -9.55 -1.75 1.72
C GLY A 295 -9.84 -2.49 3.03
N HIS A 296 -8.79 -2.90 3.72
CA HIS A 296 -8.92 -3.56 5.03
C HIS A 296 -9.37 -2.58 6.13
N GLY A 297 -10.14 -3.06 7.10
CA GLY A 297 -10.45 -2.32 8.32
C GLY A 297 -9.23 -2.15 9.24
N GLY A 298 -9.22 -1.06 10.00
CA GLY A 298 -8.14 -0.72 10.93
C GLY A 298 -8.16 -1.56 12.22
N PHE A 299 -7.01 -1.71 12.87
CA PHE A 299 -6.90 -2.36 14.18
C PHE A 299 -7.50 -1.52 15.31
N ALA A 300 -8.06 -2.17 16.32
CA ALA A 300 -8.61 -1.53 17.52
C ALA A 300 -7.99 -2.06 18.82
N ASP A 301 -7.56 -1.16 19.71
CA ASP A 301 -6.92 -1.55 20.98
C ASP A 301 -7.91 -1.76 22.15
N SER A 302 -9.11 -1.19 22.07
CA SER A 302 -10.04 -1.13 23.22
C SER A 302 -11.53 -1.13 22.87
N SER A 303 -11.90 -1.16 21.58
CA SER A 303 -13.31 -1.15 21.12
C SER A 303 -13.51 -2.04 19.88
N PHE A 304 -14.07 -1.54 18.78
CA PHE A 304 -14.40 -2.36 17.61
C PHE A 304 -13.33 -2.24 16.55
N GLY A 305 -12.92 -3.36 15.97
CA GLY A 305 -12.09 -3.39 14.78
C GLY A 305 -12.81 -2.64 13.66
N GLY A 306 -12.05 -2.02 12.76
CA GLY A 306 -12.62 -1.31 11.64
C GLY A 306 -13.32 -2.28 10.69
N VAL A 307 -14.45 -1.88 10.11
CA VAL A 307 -15.08 -2.69 9.04
C VAL A 307 -14.22 -2.66 7.78
N GLY A 308 -14.22 -3.75 7.02
CA GLY A 308 -13.63 -3.80 5.69
C GLY A 308 -14.41 -2.95 4.69
N GLY A 309 -13.72 -2.37 3.73
CA GLY A 309 -14.30 -1.62 2.63
C GLY A 309 -15.01 -2.55 1.64
N ALA A 310 -16.10 -2.10 1.04
CA ALA A 310 -16.75 -2.85 -0.02
C ALA A 310 -15.88 -2.92 -1.28
N GLY A 311 -15.99 -4.02 -2.03
CA GLY A 311 -15.43 -4.13 -3.37
C GLY A 311 -16.16 -3.23 -4.36
N GLY A 312 -15.43 -2.70 -5.34
CA GLY A 312 -15.98 -1.89 -6.40
C GLY A 312 -16.85 -2.72 -7.37
N ALA A 313 -17.84 -2.08 -7.99
CA ALA A 313 -18.59 -2.73 -9.05
C ALA A 313 -17.71 -2.94 -10.29
N GLY A 314 -17.91 -4.05 -11.00
CA GLY A 314 -17.39 -4.21 -12.35
C GLY A 314 -18.04 -3.22 -13.32
N GLY A 315 -17.32 -2.85 -14.38
CA GLY A 315 -17.97 -2.17 -15.51
C GLY A 315 -18.88 -3.12 -16.27
N LEU A 316 -19.49 -2.68 -17.38
CA LEU A 316 -20.53 -3.42 -18.09
C LEU A 316 -20.19 -4.89 -18.39
N PHE A 317 -18.92 -5.21 -18.63
CA PHE A 317 -18.41 -6.56 -18.90
C PHE A 317 -17.47 -7.10 -17.80
N GLY A 318 -17.19 -6.32 -16.76
CA GLY A 318 -16.19 -6.64 -15.74
C GLY A 318 -16.75 -7.46 -14.57
N ALA A 319 -15.88 -8.19 -13.87
CA ALA A 319 -16.20 -8.83 -12.60
C ALA A 319 -16.32 -7.81 -11.47
N GLY A 320 -17.02 -8.17 -10.40
CA GLY A 320 -17.03 -7.37 -9.17
C GLY A 320 -15.69 -7.45 -8.44
N GLY A 321 -15.31 -6.37 -7.77
CA GLY A 321 -14.13 -6.35 -6.91
C GLY A 321 -14.39 -7.07 -5.59
N GLU A 322 -13.36 -7.65 -4.98
CA GLU A 322 -13.50 -8.34 -3.68
C GLU A 322 -13.73 -7.33 -2.54
N GLY A 323 -14.46 -7.74 -1.50
CA GLY A 323 -14.56 -6.99 -0.27
C GLY A 323 -13.27 -7.02 0.53
N GLY A 324 -12.92 -5.90 1.15
CA GLY A 324 -11.79 -5.80 2.07
C GLY A 324 -12.11 -6.51 3.38
N SER A 325 -11.10 -7.04 4.06
CA SER A 325 -11.33 -7.69 5.35
C SER A 325 -11.62 -6.71 6.48
N GLY A 326 -12.28 -7.19 7.53
CA GLY A 326 -12.39 -6.47 8.79
C GLY A 326 -11.07 -6.37 9.54
N GLY A 327 -10.98 -5.40 10.44
CA GLY A 327 -9.82 -5.15 11.28
C GLY A 327 -9.88 -5.95 12.57
N HIS A 328 -8.72 -6.34 13.10
CA HIS A 328 -8.63 -7.03 14.38
C HIS A 328 -8.91 -6.09 15.55
N SER A 329 -9.38 -6.64 16.67
CA SER A 329 -9.59 -5.87 17.91
C SER A 329 -9.30 -6.68 19.17
N LEU A 330 -9.05 -5.97 20.27
CA LEU A 330 -9.05 -6.55 21.62
C LEU A 330 -10.45 -6.88 22.17
N VAL A 331 -11.51 -6.27 21.61
CA VAL A 331 -12.91 -6.51 22.02
C VAL A 331 -13.66 -7.20 20.89
N ALA A 332 -14.17 -6.48 19.89
CA ALA A 332 -14.89 -7.10 18.78
C ALA A 332 -14.17 -6.84 17.46
N GLY A 333 -13.89 -7.90 16.71
CA GLY A 333 -13.34 -7.76 15.37
C GLY A 333 -14.30 -6.99 14.46
N GLY A 334 -13.74 -6.28 13.48
CA GLY A 334 -14.54 -5.59 12.48
C GLY A 334 -15.12 -6.54 11.45
N ASP A 335 -16.28 -6.22 10.89
CA ASP A 335 -16.88 -7.04 9.84
C ASP A 335 -16.10 -6.93 8.53
N GLY A 336 -16.12 -7.98 7.71
CA GLY A 336 -15.63 -7.95 6.35
C GLY A 336 -16.52 -7.11 5.43
N GLY A 337 -15.92 -6.44 4.46
CA GLY A 337 -16.62 -5.67 3.44
C GLY A 337 -17.34 -6.58 2.44
N ALA A 338 -18.46 -6.12 1.88
CA ALA A 338 -19.14 -6.87 0.83
C ALA A 338 -18.32 -6.90 -0.47
N GLY A 339 -18.45 -7.98 -1.24
CA GLY A 339 -17.97 -8.04 -2.61
C GLY A 339 -18.78 -7.13 -3.53
N GLY A 340 -18.13 -6.59 -4.55
CA GLY A 340 -18.74 -5.77 -5.58
C GLY A 340 -19.57 -6.62 -6.56
N ASN A 341 -20.59 -6.02 -7.15
CA ASN A 341 -21.39 -6.70 -8.17
C ASN A 341 -20.64 -6.73 -9.51
N ALA A 342 -20.86 -7.77 -10.32
CA ALA A 342 -20.38 -7.83 -11.70
C ALA A 342 -21.21 -6.93 -12.64
N GLY A 343 -20.65 -6.69 -13.83
CA GLY A 343 -21.28 -5.94 -14.90
C GLY A 343 -22.55 -6.57 -15.46
N MET A 344 -23.52 -5.74 -15.86
CA MET A 344 -24.82 -6.22 -16.35
C MET A 344 -24.75 -7.17 -17.55
N LEU A 345 -23.80 -6.96 -18.47
CA LEU A 345 -23.65 -7.75 -19.70
C LEU A 345 -22.42 -8.66 -19.67
N ALA A 346 -21.82 -8.85 -18.50
CA ALA A 346 -20.64 -9.65 -18.37
C ALA A 346 -20.96 -11.13 -18.62
N LEU A 347 -20.34 -11.70 -19.65
CA LEU A 347 -20.49 -13.12 -20.01
C LEU A 347 -19.66 -13.96 -19.03
N GLY A 348 -20.28 -14.42 -17.95
CA GLY A 348 -19.64 -15.31 -16.98
C GLY A 348 -18.75 -14.60 -15.95
N ALA A 349 -18.76 -13.27 -15.86
CA ALA A 349 -18.05 -12.60 -14.78
C ALA A 349 -18.78 -12.79 -13.45
N ALA A 350 -18.02 -13.14 -12.42
CA ALA A 350 -18.55 -13.37 -11.09
C ALA A 350 -18.69 -12.06 -10.31
N GLY A 351 -19.65 -12.03 -9.39
CA GLY A 351 -19.59 -11.05 -8.30
C GLY A 351 -18.34 -11.27 -7.46
N GLY A 352 -17.81 -10.21 -6.86
CA GLY A 352 -16.60 -10.29 -6.04
C GLY A 352 -16.84 -11.09 -4.76
N ALA A 353 -15.81 -11.75 -4.25
CA ALA A 353 -15.91 -12.41 -2.95
C ALA A 353 -16.12 -11.40 -1.81
N GLY A 354 -16.84 -11.80 -0.77
CA GLY A 354 -16.94 -11.04 0.45
C GLY A 354 -15.64 -11.05 1.24
N GLY A 355 -15.32 -9.94 1.91
CA GLY A 355 -14.18 -9.82 2.79
C GLY A 355 -14.34 -10.68 4.03
N ILE A 356 -13.23 -11.13 4.61
CA ILE A 356 -13.25 -11.93 5.83
C ILE A 356 -13.44 -11.01 7.05
N GLY A 357 -14.15 -11.46 8.08
CA GLY A 357 -14.28 -10.74 9.35
C GLY A 357 -12.97 -10.76 10.16
N GLY A 358 -12.69 -9.66 10.86
CA GLY A 358 -11.52 -9.53 11.71
C GLY A 358 -11.66 -10.31 13.02
N ASP A 359 -10.55 -10.67 13.65
CA ASP A 359 -10.59 -11.37 14.94
C ASP A 359 -10.86 -10.41 16.11
N GLY A 360 -11.60 -10.87 17.13
CA GLY A 360 -11.78 -10.15 18.39
C GLY A 360 -11.13 -10.87 19.58
N GLY A 361 -10.38 -10.17 20.45
CA GLY A 361 -9.80 -10.85 21.61
C GLY A 361 -8.98 -10.12 22.66
N THR A 362 -9.33 -10.36 23.93
CA THR A 362 -8.49 -10.90 25.03
C THR A 362 -9.40 -11.74 25.93
N LEU A 363 -8.82 -12.64 26.75
CA LEU A 363 -9.56 -13.49 27.70
C LEU A 363 -10.43 -12.67 28.69
N THR A 364 -9.99 -11.45 29.04
CA THR A 364 -10.67 -10.59 30.04
C THR A 364 -11.86 -9.82 29.48
N ALA A 365 -11.90 -9.57 28.16
CA ALA A 365 -12.92 -8.71 27.53
C ALA A 365 -14.09 -9.48 26.86
N GLY A 366 -14.01 -10.81 26.75
CA GLY A 366 -15.06 -11.61 26.10
C GLY A 366 -15.23 -11.25 24.62
N GLY A 367 -14.13 -11.19 23.87
CA GLY A 367 -14.13 -10.60 22.53
C GLY A 367 -14.85 -11.42 21.45
N ILE A 368 -15.62 -10.75 20.57
CA ILE A 368 -16.44 -11.37 19.52
C ILE A 368 -15.72 -11.25 18.17
N GLY A 369 -15.70 -12.31 17.36
CA GLY A 369 -15.18 -12.24 16.00
C GLY A 369 -16.09 -11.41 15.08
N GLY A 370 -15.50 -10.65 14.17
CA GLY A 370 -16.24 -9.89 13.16
C GLY A 370 -16.92 -10.81 12.15
N ALA A 371 -18.08 -10.42 11.63
CA ALA A 371 -18.77 -11.19 10.60
C ALA A 371 -18.02 -11.11 9.25
N GLY A 372 -18.14 -12.14 8.42
CA GLY A 372 -17.70 -12.10 7.04
C GLY A 372 -18.64 -11.25 6.17
N GLY A 373 -18.07 -10.59 5.17
CA GLY A 373 -18.81 -9.80 4.20
C GLY A 373 -19.60 -10.67 3.22
N ALA A 374 -20.71 -10.12 2.70
CA ALA A 374 -21.49 -10.78 1.66
C ALA A 374 -20.70 -10.89 0.35
N GLY A 375 -20.91 -11.97 -0.41
CA GLY A 375 -20.47 -12.05 -1.79
C GLY A 375 -21.27 -11.12 -2.70
N GLY A 376 -20.62 -10.58 -3.73
CA GLY A 376 -21.24 -9.74 -4.74
C GLY A 376 -22.13 -10.55 -5.68
N ASN A 377 -23.14 -9.91 -6.26
CA ASN A 377 -24.00 -10.56 -7.24
C ASN A 377 -23.32 -10.59 -8.63
N ALA A 378 -23.68 -11.59 -9.44
CA ALA A 378 -23.25 -11.67 -10.83
C ALA A 378 -23.95 -10.62 -11.73
N GLY A 379 -23.65 -10.68 -13.03
CA GLY A 379 -24.29 -9.86 -14.06
C GLY A 379 -25.76 -10.24 -14.27
N LEU A 380 -26.49 -9.47 -15.09
CA LEU A 380 -27.95 -9.62 -15.21
C LEU A 380 -28.37 -10.99 -15.74
N LEU A 381 -27.68 -11.50 -16.77
CA LEU A 381 -28.08 -12.73 -17.48
C LEU A 381 -27.19 -13.92 -17.16
N PHE A 382 -25.89 -13.71 -17.03
CA PHE A 382 -24.88 -14.76 -16.88
C PHE A 382 -23.94 -14.50 -15.70
N GLY A 383 -23.35 -15.57 -15.18
CA GLY A 383 -22.27 -15.50 -14.18
C GLY A 383 -22.69 -16.02 -12.81
N SER A 384 -21.70 -16.46 -12.03
CA SER A 384 -21.91 -16.96 -10.68
C SER A 384 -21.84 -15.85 -9.64
N GLY A 385 -22.62 -15.98 -8.57
CA GLY A 385 -22.45 -15.09 -7.42
C GLY A 385 -21.10 -15.28 -6.75
N GLY A 386 -20.57 -14.21 -6.15
CA GLY A 386 -19.34 -14.28 -5.37
C GLY A 386 -19.53 -15.07 -4.08
N SER A 387 -18.49 -15.72 -3.58
CA SER A 387 -18.56 -16.39 -2.27
C SER A 387 -18.67 -15.38 -1.13
N GLY A 388 -19.36 -15.75 -0.05
CA GLY A 388 -19.35 -14.98 1.19
C GLY A 388 -18.03 -15.14 1.92
N GLY A 389 -17.60 -14.10 2.63
CA GLY A 389 -16.39 -14.10 3.44
C GLY A 389 -16.54 -14.92 4.72
N ALA A 390 -15.44 -15.49 5.21
CA ALA A 390 -15.46 -16.20 6.49
C ALA A 390 -15.62 -15.23 7.68
N GLY A 391 -16.20 -15.70 8.78
CA GLY A 391 -16.22 -14.97 10.05
C GLY A 391 -14.87 -15.03 10.78
N GLY A 392 -14.58 -14.00 11.56
CA GLY A 392 -13.36 -13.88 12.36
C GLY A 392 -13.39 -14.74 13.62
N PHE A 393 -12.22 -15.02 14.19
CA PHE A 393 -12.10 -15.68 15.48
C PHE A 393 -12.57 -14.77 16.63
N GLY A 394 -13.20 -15.33 17.65
CA GLY A 394 -13.51 -14.63 18.89
C GLY A 394 -13.18 -15.45 20.15
N PHE A 395 -12.72 -14.76 21.20
CA PHE A 395 -12.58 -15.40 22.52
C PHE A 395 -13.93 -15.71 23.17
N ALA A 396 -14.98 -14.96 22.89
CA ALA A 396 -16.36 -15.24 23.28
C ALA A 396 -17.08 -15.99 22.17
N ASP A 397 -17.68 -15.26 21.23
CA ASP A 397 -18.39 -15.80 20.08
C ASP A 397 -17.55 -15.67 18.82
N GLY A 398 -17.58 -16.70 17.98
CA GLY A 398 -17.02 -16.61 16.63
C GLY A 398 -17.87 -15.71 15.74
N GLY A 399 -17.24 -15.02 14.80
CA GLY A 399 -17.93 -14.18 13.84
C GLY A 399 -18.77 -14.98 12.86
N GLN A 400 -19.88 -14.40 12.38
CA GLN A 400 -20.74 -15.10 11.42
C GLN A 400 -20.09 -15.18 10.04
N GLY A 401 -20.36 -16.25 9.30
CA GLY A 401 -20.00 -16.32 7.88
C GLY A 401 -20.89 -15.40 7.04
N GLY A 402 -20.30 -14.72 6.06
CA GLY A 402 -21.04 -13.87 5.13
C GLY A 402 -21.89 -14.68 4.15
N PRO A 403 -23.05 -14.20 3.69
CA PRO A 403 -23.84 -14.89 2.68
C PRO A 403 -23.13 -14.86 1.31
N GLY A 404 -23.33 -15.89 0.50
CA GLY A 404 -22.92 -15.91 -0.90
C GLY A 404 -23.81 -15.00 -1.75
N GLY A 405 -23.23 -14.45 -2.82
CA GLY A 405 -23.93 -13.60 -3.78
C GLY A 405 -24.84 -14.40 -4.71
N ASN A 406 -25.80 -13.72 -5.33
CA ASN A 406 -26.71 -14.35 -6.29
C ASN A 406 -26.09 -14.41 -7.69
N ALA A 407 -26.48 -15.42 -8.46
CA ALA A 407 -26.10 -15.57 -9.85
C ALA A 407 -26.90 -14.65 -10.79
N GLY A 408 -26.53 -14.66 -12.07
CA GLY A 408 -27.31 -14.01 -13.12
C GLY A 408 -28.61 -14.75 -13.38
N THR A 409 -29.63 -14.03 -13.88
CA THR A 409 -31.02 -14.53 -13.94
C THR A 409 -31.24 -15.74 -14.86
N VAL A 410 -30.41 -15.93 -15.89
CA VAL A 410 -30.58 -17.02 -16.87
C VAL A 410 -29.66 -18.18 -16.55
N PHE A 411 -28.35 -17.92 -16.42
CA PHE A 411 -27.37 -18.98 -16.25
C PHE A 411 -26.29 -18.59 -15.23
N GLY A 412 -26.10 -19.44 -14.21
CA GLY A 412 -25.05 -19.29 -13.21
C GLY A 412 -25.43 -19.91 -11.87
N SER A 413 -24.42 -20.32 -11.11
CA SER A 413 -24.59 -20.84 -9.76
C SER A 413 -24.53 -19.73 -8.70
N GLY A 414 -25.32 -19.88 -7.64
CA GLY A 414 -25.23 -18.99 -6.50
C GLY A 414 -23.89 -19.17 -5.78
N GLY A 415 -23.36 -18.10 -5.18
CA GLY A 415 -22.10 -18.15 -4.45
C GLY A 415 -22.21 -18.99 -3.17
N ALA A 416 -21.12 -19.65 -2.77
CA ALA A 416 -21.08 -20.36 -1.48
C ALA A 416 -21.14 -19.37 -0.31
N GLY A 417 -21.82 -19.75 0.77
CA GLY A 417 -21.77 -19.03 2.03
C GLY A 417 -20.41 -19.16 2.71
N GLY A 418 -20.00 -18.10 3.40
CA GLY A 418 -18.79 -18.04 4.20
C GLY A 418 -18.86 -18.95 5.42
N ASN A 419 -17.72 -19.53 5.81
CA ASN A 419 -17.65 -20.31 7.04
C ASN A 419 -17.77 -19.40 8.27
N GLY A 420 -18.47 -19.85 9.30
CA GLY A 420 -18.51 -19.20 10.60
C GLY A 420 -17.15 -19.28 11.29
N GLY A 421 -16.78 -18.20 11.98
CA GLY A 421 -15.58 -18.06 12.76
C GLY A 421 -15.61 -18.88 14.05
N VAL A 422 -14.44 -19.13 14.60
CA VAL A 422 -14.27 -19.97 15.78
C VAL A 422 -14.51 -19.15 17.06
N GLY A 423 -15.24 -19.71 18.04
CA GLY A 423 -15.57 -19.06 19.32
C GLY A 423 -15.16 -19.90 20.53
N GLN A 424 -14.40 -19.34 21.47
CA GLN A 424 -13.78 -20.14 22.55
C GLN A 424 -14.56 -20.23 23.86
N GLY A 425 -15.18 -19.13 24.27
CA GLY A 425 -15.89 -19.02 25.55
C GLY A 425 -17.36 -19.36 25.46
N PHE A 426 -17.99 -19.18 24.29
CA PHE A 426 -19.43 -19.33 24.09
C PHE A 426 -19.75 -20.05 22.77
N ALA A 427 -20.34 -19.38 21.77
CA ALA A 427 -20.77 -20.03 20.55
C ALA A 427 -19.76 -19.88 19.40
N GLY A 428 -19.61 -20.91 18.59
CA GLY A 428 -19.01 -20.76 17.26
C GLY A 428 -19.93 -19.93 16.37
N GLY A 429 -19.36 -19.21 15.41
CA GLY A 429 -20.14 -18.44 14.44
C GLY A 429 -21.01 -19.35 13.57
N ILE A 430 -22.25 -18.98 13.31
CA ILE A 430 -23.06 -19.57 12.24
C ILE A 430 -22.40 -19.39 10.87
N GLY A 431 -22.53 -20.40 10.03
CA GLY A 431 -22.15 -20.32 8.63
C GLY A 431 -23.10 -19.41 7.84
N GLY A 432 -22.58 -18.75 6.81
CA GLY A 432 -23.34 -17.89 5.93
C GLY A 432 -24.28 -18.67 5.00
N ALA A 433 -25.36 -18.03 4.55
CA ALA A 433 -26.25 -18.63 3.56
C ALA A 433 -25.57 -18.77 2.20
N GLY A 434 -25.89 -19.81 1.43
CA GLY A 434 -25.56 -19.90 0.02
C GLY A 434 -26.46 -18.98 -0.83
N GLY A 435 -25.91 -18.42 -1.89
CA GLY A 435 -26.63 -17.54 -2.81
C GLY A 435 -27.59 -18.30 -3.73
N THR A 436 -28.51 -17.58 -4.36
CA THR A 436 -29.46 -18.17 -5.32
C THR A 436 -28.83 -18.30 -6.72
N PRO A 437 -29.16 -19.35 -7.48
CA PRO A 437 -28.75 -19.50 -8.88
C PRO A 437 -29.67 -18.74 -9.83
N GLY A 438 -29.28 -18.73 -11.11
CA GLY A 438 -30.15 -18.36 -12.22
C GLY A 438 -31.17 -19.45 -12.54
N LEU A 439 -31.90 -19.24 -13.64
CA LEU A 439 -32.84 -20.23 -14.17
C LEU A 439 -32.17 -21.60 -14.38
N ILE A 440 -30.92 -21.60 -14.88
CA ILE A 440 -30.05 -22.76 -15.02
C ILE A 440 -28.82 -22.57 -14.13
N GLY A 441 -28.69 -23.39 -13.09
CA GLY A 441 -27.55 -23.38 -12.17
C GLY A 441 -27.89 -23.95 -10.80
N ASN A 442 -26.86 -24.31 -10.05
CA ASN A 442 -27.03 -24.84 -8.69
C ASN A 442 -27.04 -23.71 -7.66
N GLY A 443 -27.90 -23.83 -6.65
CA GLY A 443 -27.85 -22.94 -5.50
C GLY A 443 -26.51 -23.06 -4.76
N GLY A 444 -26.07 -21.99 -4.11
CA GLY A 444 -24.83 -21.98 -3.35
C GLY A 444 -24.90 -22.89 -2.13
N ASN A 445 -23.80 -23.54 -1.76
CA ASN A 445 -23.74 -24.26 -0.49
C ASN A 445 -23.74 -23.28 0.68
N GLY A 446 -24.41 -23.64 1.78
CA GLY A 446 -24.28 -22.94 3.04
C GLY A 446 -22.89 -23.09 3.64
N GLY A 447 -22.45 -22.07 4.35
CA GLY A 447 -21.20 -22.04 5.10
C GLY A 447 -21.19 -23.04 6.26
N ASN A 448 -20.02 -23.59 6.59
CA ASN A 448 -19.90 -24.40 7.81
C ASN A 448 -20.01 -23.52 9.05
N GLY A 449 -20.59 -24.06 10.13
CA GLY A 449 -20.54 -23.44 11.44
C GLY A 449 -19.13 -23.46 12.04
N GLY A 450 -18.82 -22.42 12.80
CA GLY A 450 -17.61 -22.22 13.58
C GLY A 450 -17.46 -23.25 14.68
N ALA A 451 -16.21 -23.67 14.95
CA ALA A 451 -15.92 -24.53 16.09
C ALA A 451 -16.03 -23.76 17.41
N SER A 452 -16.38 -24.48 18.48
CA SER A 452 -16.29 -24.00 19.86
C SER A 452 -16.05 -25.14 20.84
N ALA A 453 -15.46 -24.83 22.00
CA ALA A 453 -15.38 -25.74 23.14
C ALA A 453 -16.72 -25.92 23.88
N VAL A 454 -17.70 -25.01 23.68
CA VAL A 454 -18.97 -25.01 24.41
C VAL A 454 -20.15 -25.30 23.48
N THR A 455 -20.47 -24.38 22.55
CA THR A 455 -21.55 -24.59 21.57
C THR A 455 -21.05 -24.30 20.15
N GLY A 456 -21.00 -25.30 19.30
CA GLY A 456 -20.63 -25.13 17.90
C GLY A 456 -21.62 -24.24 17.16
N GLY A 457 -21.13 -23.46 16.20
CA GLY A 457 -21.99 -22.65 15.33
C GLY A 457 -22.87 -23.53 14.44
N ASN A 458 -24.07 -23.06 14.10
CA ASN A 458 -24.90 -23.76 13.13
C ASN A 458 -24.35 -23.61 11.71
N GLY A 459 -24.54 -24.61 10.87
CA GLY A 459 -24.32 -24.49 9.44
C GLY A 459 -25.29 -23.51 8.80
N GLY A 460 -24.83 -22.80 7.77
CA GLY A 460 -25.65 -21.89 6.99
C GLY A 460 -26.64 -22.62 6.09
N ILE A 461 -27.70 -21.93 5.67
CA ILE A 461 -28.68 -22.50 4.74
C ILE A 461 -28.09 -22.61 3.32
N GLY A 462 -28.45 -23.65 2.58
CA GLY A 462 -28.14 -23.77 1.16
C GLY A 462 -29.09 -22.93 0.29
N GLY A 463 -28.60 -22.44 -0.84
CA GLY A 463 -29.38 -21.66 -1.79
C GLY A 463 -30.41 -22.52 -2.54
N THR A 464 -31.60 -21.98 -2.77
CA THR A 464 -32.67 -22.69 -3.49
C THR A 464 -32.48 -22.63 -5.01
N GLY A 465 -32.62 -23.76 -5.71
CA GLY A 465 -32.67 -23.82 -7.17
C GLY A 465 -33.88 -23.11 -7.77
N VAL A 466 -33.87 -22.90 -9.09
CA VAL A 466 -34.97 -22.21 -9.81
C VAL A 466 -35.68 -23.12 -10.81
N LEU A 467 -35.13 -23.35 -12.02
CA LEU A 467 -35.76 -24.22 -13.03
C LEU A 467 -34.94 -25.48 -13.29
N ILE A 468 -33.66 -25.33 -13.63
CA ILE A 468 -32.72 -26.42 -13.84
C ILE A 468 -31.52 -26.23 -12.93
N GLY A 469 -31.25 -27.21 -12.08
CA GLY A 469 -30.11 -27.25 -11.17
C GLY A 469 -30.50 -27.67 -9.76
N ASN A 470 -29.50 -28.09 -9.01
CA ASN A 470 -29.69 -28.59 -7.66
C ASN A 470 -29.89 -27.44 -6.67
N GLY A 471 -30.62 -27.70 -5.59
CA GLY A 471 -30.53 -26.85 -4.40
C GLY A 471 -29.15 -27.00 -3.78
N GLY A 472 -28.64 -25.97 -3.12
CA GLY A 472 -27.34 -26.02 -2.45
C GLY A 472 -27.40 -26.83 -1.15
N ASN A 473 -26.29 -27.46 -0.76
CA ASN A 473 -26.23 -28.15 0.52
C ASN A 473 -26.34 -27.17 1.68
N GLY A 474 -27.01 -27.57 2.76
CA GLY A 474 -26.87 -26.88 4.04
C GLY A 474 -25.44 -27.04 4.56
N GLY A 475 -24.97 -26.08 5.35
CA GLY A 475 -23.67 -26.12 5.97
C GLY A 475 -23.54 -27.20 7.04
N SER A 476 -22.34 -27.70 7.29
CA SER A 476 -22.09 -28.57 8.45
C SER A 476 -22.16 -27.75 9.74
N GLY A 477 -22.69 -28.32 10.81
CA GLY A 477 -22.60 -27.71 12.14
C GLY A 477 -21.17 -27.76 12.69
N GLY A 478 -20.80 -26.76 13.47
CA GLY A 478 -19.51 -26.68 14.14
C GLY A 478 -19.36 -27.69 15.28
N ILE A 479 -18.11 -27.98 15.65
CA ILE A 479 -17.78 -28.81 16.81
C ILE A 479 -18.36 -28.17 18.09
N GLY A 480 -18.99 -28.99 18.94
CA GLY A 480 -19.68 -28.54 20.16
C GLY A 480 -21.22 -28.52 20.05
N ALA A 481 -21.85 -29.46 19.33
CA ALA A 481 -23.31 -29.53 19.13
C ALA A 481 -23.93 -28.44 18.22
N GLY A 482 -23.16 -27.88 17.28
CA GLY A 482 -23.73 -27.06 16.20
C GLY A 482 -24.63 -27.88 15.28
N LYS A 483 -25.77 -27.31 14.86
CA LYS A 483 -26.71 -27.99 13.95
C LYS A 483 -26.27 -27.84 12.50
N ALA A 484 -26.49 -28.88 11.69
CA ALA A 484 -26.37 -28.72 10.24
C ALA A 484 -27.41 -27.71 9.72
N GLY A 485 -26.99 -26.91 8.76
CA GLY A 485 -27.86 -26.00 8.04
C GLY A 485 -28.86 -26.75 7.18
N VAL A 486 -29.96 -26.08 6.85
CA VAL A 486 -30.99 -26.61 5.96
C VAL A 486 -30.52 -26.49 4.51
N GLY A 487 -30.70 -27.56 3.73
CA GLY A 487 -30.43 -27.55 2.29
C GLY A 487 -31.46 -26.76 1.48
N GLY A 488 -31.06 -26.27 0.31
CA GLY A 488 -31.96 -25.65 -0.64
C GLY A 488 -32.80 -26.68 -1.39
N VAL A 489 -34.02 -26.32 -1.77
CA VAL A 489 -34.86 -27.12 -2.67
C VAL A 489 -34.32 -27.03 -4.10
N SER A 490 -34.48 -28.08 -4.90
CA SER A 490 -34.09 -28.15 -6.30
C SER A 490 -34.84 -27.19 -7.23
N GLY A 491 -34.36 -27.07 -8.47
CA GLY A 491 -35.14 -26.47 -9.55
C GLY A 491 -36.42 -27.23 -9.88
N LEU A 492 -37.38 -26.51 -10.48
CA LEU A 492 -38.73 -26.99 -10.80
C LEU A 492 -38.79 -28.09 -11.88
N LEU A 493 -37.82 -28.15 -12.79
CA LEU A 493 -37.83 -29.07 -13.93
C LEU A 493 -36.78 -30.19 -13.79
N LEU A 494 -35.57 -29.83 -13.39
CA LEU A 494 -34.46 -30.77 -13.24
C LEU A 494 -33.57 -30.34 -12.09
N GLY A 495 -33.18 -31.28 -11.24
CA GLY A 495 -32.25 -31.03 -10.14
C GLY A 495 -32.64 -31.78 -8.89
N LEU A 496 -31.63 -32.16 -8.11
CA LEU A 496 -31.79 -32.78 -6.81
C LEU A 496 -31.82 -31.72 -5.71
N ASP A 497 -32.56 -31.99 -4.65
CA ASP A 497 -32.50 -31.14 -3.46
C ASP A 497 -31.11 -31.17 -2.84
N GLY A 498 -30.75 -30.08 -2.17
CA GLY A 498 -29.54 -30.00 -1.39
C GLY A 498 -29.59 -30.95 -0.19
N PHE A 499 -28.41 -31.36 0.28
CA PHE A 499 -28.28 -32.14 1.50
C PHE A 499 -28.97 -31.40 2.67
N ASN A 500 -29.83 -32.11 3.40
CA ASN A 500 -30.67 -31.62 4.51
C ASN A 500 -31.76 -30.61 4.08
N ALA A 501 -32.23 -30.65 2.83
CA ALA A 501 -33.36 -29.83 2.41
C ALA A 501 -34.69 -30.25 3.08
N PRO A 502 -35.64 -29.33 3.28
CA PRO A 502 -36.95 -29.67 3.81
C PRO A 502 -37.69 -30.59 2.85
N ALA A 503 -38.41 -31.58 3.40
CA ALA A 503 -39.30 -32.42 2.60
C ALA A 503 -40.38 -31.54 1.94
N SER A 504 -40.53 -31.66 0.63
CA SER A 504 -41.52 -30.91 -0.12
C SER A 504 -42.94 -31.40 0.15
N THR A 505 -43.87 -30.47 0.27
CA THR A 505 -45.31 -30.75 0.37
C THR A 505 -45.97 -30.89 -1.00
N SER A 506 -45.23 -30.68 -2.11
CA SER A 506 -45.73 -30.79 -3.48
C SER A 506 -45.56 -32.21 -4.03
N PRO A 507 -46.64 -32.91 -4.43
CA PRO A 507 -46.55 -34.25 -5.01
C PRO A 507 -45.71 -34.32 -6.29
N LEU A 508 -45.70 -33.24 -7.08
CA LEU A 508 -44.94 -33.16 -8.32
C LEU A 508 -43.44 -33.11 -8.08
N HIS A 509 -43.01 -32.41 -7.03
CA HIS A 509 -41.60 -32.34 -6.68
C HIS A 509 -41.10 -33.67 -6.09
N THR A 510 -41.90 -34.34 -5.26
CA THR A 510 -41.59 -35.70 -4.79
C THR A 510 -41.44 -36.69 -5.96
N LEU A 511 -42.31 -36.60 -6.97
CA LEU A 511 -42.19 -37.42 -8.18
C LEU A 511 -40.90 -37.11 -8.95
N GLN A 512 -40.55 -35.83 -9.11
CA GLN A 512 -39.30 -35.41 -9.74
C GLN A 512 -38.08 -36.03 -9.04
N GLN A 513 -38.00 -35.93 -7.70
CA GLN A 513 -36.88 -36.49 -6.93
C GLN A 513 -36.78 -38.02 -7.09
N ASN A 514 -37.90 -38.73 -7.11
CA ASN A 514 -37.93 -40.19 -7.32
C ASN A 514 -37.42 -40.58 -8.71
N VAL A 515 -37.83 -39.88 -9.76
CA VAL A 515 -37.34 -40.13 -11.12
C VAL A 515 -35.83 -39.86 -11.20
N LEU A 516 -35.34 -38.80 -10.58
CA LEU A 516 -33.91 -38.49 -10.55
C LEU A 516 -33.10 -39.54 -9.79
N ASN A 517 -33.64 -40.11 -8.71
CA ASN A 517 -33.01 -41.22 -8.02
C ASN A 517 -32.86 -42.47 -8.92
N VAL A 518 -33.88 -42.80 -9.72
CA VAL A 518 -33.80 -43.89 -10.71
C VAL A 518 -32.74 -43.59 -11.78
N VAL A 519 -32.64 -42.34 -12.23
CA VAL A 519 -31.62 -41.94 -13.21
C VAL A 519 -30.20 -42.01 -12.61
N ASN A 520 -30.05 -41.67 -11.33
CA ASN A 520 -28.76 -41.66 -10.64
C ASN A 520 -28.26 -43.05 -10.26
N GLU A 521 -29.15 -43.99 -9.98
CA GLU A 521 -28.81 -45.30 -9.42
C GLU A 521 -27.80 -46.11 -10.28
N PRO A 522 -27.93 -46.18 -11.61
CA PRO A 522 -26.91 -46.80 -12.46
C PRO A 522 -25.54 -46.12 -12.35
N PHE A 523 -25.50 -44.79 -12.30
CA PHE A 523 -24.24 -44.02 -12.22
C PHE A 523 -23.59 -44.12 -10.86
N GLN A 524 -24.40 -44.09 -9.79
CA GLN A 524 -23.92 -44.22 -8.43
C GLN A 524 -23.35 -45.62 -8.19
N THR A 525 -23.96 -46.65 -8.78
CA THR A 525 -23.47 -48.04 -8.72
C THR A 525 -22.18 -48.22 -9.53
N LEU A 526 -22.12 -47.66 -10.75
CA LEU A 526 -20.97 -47.84 -11.65
C LEU A 526 -19.75 -46.99 -11.27
N THR A 527 -19.97 -45.77 -10.77
CA THR A 527 -18.90 -44.76 -10.59
C THR A 527 -18.73 -44.31 -9.13
N GLY A 528 -19.58 -44.77 -8.22
CA GLY A 528 -19.61 -44.31 -6.83
C GLY A 528 -20.20 -42.91 -6.65
N ARG A 529 -20.65 -42.25 -7.73
CA ARG A 529 -21.17 -40.87 -7.74
C ARG A 529 -22.45 -40.76 -8.56
N PRO A 530 -23.42 -39.93 -8.17
CA PRO A 530 -24.63 -39.71 -8.96
C PRO A 530 -24.30 -38.99 -10.28
N LEU A 531 -25.23 -39.00 -11.23
CA LEU A 531 -25.14 -38.16 -12.41
C LEU A 531 -25.54 -36.71 -12.07
N ILE A 532 -26.64 -36.54 -11.34
CA ILE A 532 -27.21 -35.28 -10.88
C ILE A 532 -27.43 -35.36 -9.38
N GLY A 533 -26.71 -34.56 -8.60
CA GLY A 533 -26.88 -34.52 -7.15
C GLY A 533 -25.67 -33.91 -6.48
N ASN A 534 -25.85 -33.35 -5.30
CA ASN A 534 -24.71 -32.84 -4.56
C ASN A 534 -23.99 -33.97 -3.82
N GLY A 535 -22.74 -33.76 -3.48
CA GLY A 535 -22.03 -34.65 -2.58
C GLY A 535 -22.63 -34.60 -1.18
N ALA A 536 -22.46 -35.67 -0.41
CA ALA A 536 -22.84 -35.70 1.00
C ALA A 536 -21.80 -34.97 1.86
N ASN A 537 -22.26 -34.07 2.73
CA ASN A 537 -21.36 -33.40 3.67
C ASN A 537 -20.74 -34.47 4.57
N GLY A 538 -19.45 -34.30 4.90
CA GLY A 538 -18.84 -35.24 5.82
C GLY A 538 -19.46 -35.12 7.23
N THR A 539 -19.47 -36.22 7.98
CA THR A 539 -20.05 -36.29 9.33
C THR A 539 -19.15 -35.59 10.37
N PRO A 540 -19.60 -34.58 11.12
CA PRO A 540 -18.75 -33.82 12.04
C PRO A 540 -17.89 -34.69 12.97
N GLY A 541 -16.60 -34.34 13.12
CA GLY A 541 -15.66 -35.07 13.98
C GLY A 541 -15.10 -36.38 13.44
N THR A 542 -15.53 -36.86 12.25
CA THR A 542 -15.06 -38.14 11.69
C THR A 542 -13.79 -38.04 10.85
N GLY A 543 -13.39 -36.85 10.42
CA GLY A 543 -12.27 -36.70 9.49
C GLY A 543 -12.62 -36.89 8.02
N ALA A 544 -13.88 -37.19 7.69
CA ALA A 544 -14.29 -37.40 6.31
C ALA A 544 -14.26 -36.08 5.51
N ASP A 545 -13.66 -36.16 4.32
CA ASP A 545 -13.79 -35.13 3.29
C ASP A 545 -15.24 -35.02 2.82
N GLY A 546 -15.58 -33.87 2.26
CA GLY A 546 -16.85 -33.70 1.57
C GLY A 546 -16.94 -34.61 0.35
N GLY A 547 -18.09 -35.26 0.15
CA GLY A 547 -18.33 -36.02 -1.07
C GLY A 547 -18.28 -35.13 -2.31
N ALA A 548 -17.79 -35.65 -3.42
CA ALA A 548 -17.83 -34.92 -4.68
C ALA A 548 -19.26 -34.87 -5.25
N GLY A 549 -19.60 -33.80 -5.97
CA GLY A 549 -20.88 -33.65 -6.66
C GLY A 549 -21.08 -34.67 -7.78
N GLY A 550 -22.29 -34.77 -8.32
CA GLY A 550 -22.61 -35.64 -9.44
C GLY A 550 -21.89 -35.24 -10.73
N TRP A 551 -21.71 -36.18 -11.65
CA TRP A 551 -20.91 -35.94 -12.87
C TRP A 551 -21.41 -34.78 -13.72
N LEU A 552 -22.72 -34.62 -13.90
CA LEU A 552 -23.29 -33.55 -14.74
C LEU A 552 -23.61 -32.29 -13.92
N PHE A 553 -24.43 -32.43 -12.89
CA PHE A 553 -24.82 -31.35 -11.98
C PHE A 553 -24.58 -31.78 -10.54
N GLY A 554 -23.87 -30.97 -9.77
CA GLY A 554 -23.76 -31.22 -8.35
C GLY A 554 -22.75 -30.34 -7.66
N ASN A 555 -23.12 -29.74 -6.55
CA ASN A 555 -22.12 -29.13 -5.71
C ASN A 555 -21.34 -30.21 -4.98
N GLY A 556 -20.05 -29.97 -4.78
CA GLY A 556 -19.26 -30.70 -3.82
C GLY A 556 -19.74 -30.40 -2.41
N ALA A 557 -19.58 -31.37 -1.52
CA ALA A 557 -20.06 -31.25 -0.17
C ALA A 557 -19.05 -30.57 0.74
N ASN A 558 -19.53 -30.03 1.86
CA ASN A 558 -18.62 -29.43 2.83
C ASN A 558 -17.84 -30.51 3.60
N GLY A 559 -16.56 -30.23 3.84
CA GLY A 559 -15.69 -31.05 4.69
C GLY A 559 -16.09 -30.97 6.17
N THR A 560 -15.68 -31.99 6.93
CA THR A 560 -15.98 -32.08 8.37
C THR A 560 -15.22 -31.06 9.21
N PRO A 561 -15.91 -30.29 10.08
CA PRO A 561 -15.23 -29.51 11.10
C PRO A 561 -14.51 -30.42 12.12
N GLY A 562 -13.33 -29.99 12.58
CA GLY A 562 -12.57 -30.57 13.69
C GLY A 562 -11.37 -31.44 13.31
N THR A 563 -11.10 -31.62 12.03
CA THR A 563 -10.04 -32.50 11.50
C THR A 563 -9.29 -31.88 10.34
N GLY A 564 -9.79 -30.77 9.79
CA GLY A 564 -9.21 -30.17 8.59
C GLY A 564 -9.58 -30.90 7.30
N ALA A 565 -10.73 -31.57 7.26
CA ALA A 565 -11.14 -32.32 6.08
C ALA A 565 -11.47 -31.40 4.90
N ALA A 566 -11.09 -31.81 3.69
CA ALA A 566 -11.29 -31.02 2.49
C ALA A 566 -12.78 -30.97 2.08
N GLY A 567 -13.15 -29.89 1.40
CA GLY A 567 -14.41 -29.83 0.68
C GLY A 567 -14.38 -30.73 -0.56
N GLY A 568 -15.52 -31.34 -0.88
CA GLY A 568 -15.67 -32.13 -2.09
C GLY A 568 -15.62 -31.26 -3.34
N ALA A 569 -15.12 -31.83 -4.43
CA ALA A 569 -15.18 -31.15 -5.73
C ALA A 569 -16.62 -31.06 -6.26
N GLY A 570 -16.92 -30.01 -7.00
CA GLY A 570 -18.13 -29.89 -7.79
C GLY A 570 -18.25 -30.96 -8.87
N GLY A 571 -19.42 -30.98 -9.51
CA GLY A 571 -19.72 -31.83 -10.64
C GLY A 571 -18.85 -31.50 -11.85
N TRP A 572 -18.68 -32.47 -12.74
CA TRP A 572 -17.76 -32.34 -13.87
C TRP A 572 -18.17 -31.19 -14.79
N LEU A 573 -19.46 -31.06 -15.14
CA LEU A 573 -19.94 -29.96 -16.00
C LEU A 573 -20.37 -28.72 -15.19
N PHE A 574 -21.25 -28.89 -14.20
CA PHE A 574 -21.76 -27.81 -13.36
C PHE A 574 -21.69 -28.16 -11.87
N GLY A 575 -21.09 -27.27 -11.08
CA GLY A 575 -21.12 -27.43 -9.63
C GLY A 575 -20.13 -26.57 -8.87
N ASN A 576 -20.55 -26.04 -7.73
CA ASN A 576 -19.63 -25.35 -6.83
C ASN A 576 -18.84 -26.38 -6.01
N GLY A 577 -17.60 -26.05 -5.67
CA GLY A 577 -16.83 -26.79 -4.69
C GLY A 577 -17.42 -26.65 -3.30
N GLY A 578 -17.25 -27.68 -2.48
CA GLY A 578 -17.64 -27.66 -1.08
C GLY A 578 -16.68 -26.86 -0.21
N ASN A 579 -17.17 -26.32 0.90
CA ASN A 579 -16.31 -25.60 1.84
C ASN A 579 -15.43 -26.58 2.63
N GLY A 580 -14.17 -26.20 2.86
CA GLY A 580 -13.25 -26.93 3.73
C GLY A 580 -13.72 -26.94 5.19
N GLY A 581 -13.41 -28.02 5.89
CA GLY A 581 -13.69 -28.19 7.31
C GLY A 581 -12.67 -27.47 8.19
N HIS A 582 -13.10 -27.01 9.37
CA HIS A 582 -12.19 -26.44 10.37
C HIS A 582 -11.17 -27.47 10.87
N GLY A 583 -9.95 -27.02 11.19
CA GLY A 583 -8.91 -27.83 11.82
C GLY A 583 -9.25 -28.22 13.27
N ALA A 584 -8.53 -29.21 13.80
CA ALA A 584 -8.75 -29.71 15.16
C ALA A 584 -8.30 -28.72 16.25
N THR A 585 -9.08 -28.61 17.34
CA THR A 585 -8.65 -27.94 18.58
C THR A 585 -7.98 -28.96 19.49
N ASN A 586 -6.69 -28.81 19.78
CA ASN A 586 -5.95 -29.73 20.68
C ASN A 586 -4.72 -29.08 21.35
N THR A 587 -4.02 -29.87 22.19
CA THR A 587 -2.91 -29.39 23.02
C THR A 587 -1.66 -28.96 22.24
N ALA A 588 -1.30 -29.57 21.11
CA ALA A 588 -0.04 -29.28 20.39
C ALA A 588 -0.21 -28.41 19.14
N ALA A 589 -1.39 -28.48 18.51
CA ALA A 589 -1.84 -28.03 17.20
C ALA A 589 -0.84 -28.03 16.02
N THR A 590 -1.33 -28.64 14.95
CA THR A 590 -0.77 -28.71 13.59
C THR A 590 -1.86 -29.05 12.56
N ALA A 591 -3.13 -29.16 13.01
CA ALA A 591 -4.23 -29.53 12.15
C ALA A 591 -4.64 -28.31 11.32
N THR A 592 -4.26 -28.32 10.06
CA THR A 592 -4.63 -27.30 9.09
C THR A 592 -6.15 -27.28 8.88
N GLY A 593 -6.68 -26.13 8.49
CA GLY A 593 -8.00 -26.09 7.91
C GLY A 593 -8.03 -26.88 6.61
N GLY A 594 -9.16 -27.52 6.32
CA GLY A 594 -9.33 -28.26 5.07
C GLY A 594 -9.36 -27.32 3.88
N ALA A 595 -8.81 -27.77 2.76
CA ALA A 595 -8.93 -27.02 1.52
C ALA A 595 -10.40 -26.95 1.07
N GLY A 596 -10.79 -25.86 0.44
CA GLY A 596 -12.03 -25.81 -0.31
C GLY A 596 -11.97 -26.75 -1.51
N GLY A 597 -13.10 -27.36 -1.82
CA GLY A 597 -13.23 -28.22 -3.00
C GLY A 597 -13.15 -27.39 -4.28
N ALA A 598 -12.67 -28.00 -5.36
CA ALA A 598 -12.68 -27.36 -6.67
C ALA A 598 -14.11 -27.19 -7.20
N GLY A 599 -14.38 -26.12 -7.93
CA GLY A 599 -15.58 -25.98 -8.76
C GLY A 599 -15.57 -26.96 -9.94
N GLY A 600 -16.69 -27.03 -10.67
CA GLY A 600 -16.82 -27.84 -11.86
C GLY A 600 -15.90 -27.41 -13.01
N ILE A 601 -15.72 -28.29 -14.00
CA ILE A 601 -14.79 -28.06 -15.10
C ILE A 601 -15.27 -26.90 -15.97
N LEU A 602 -16.55 -26.92 -16.39
CA LEU A 602 -17.10 -25.89 -17.27
C LEU A 602 -17.62 -24.70 -16.46
N PHE A 603 -18.49 -24.93 -15.47
CA PHE A 603 -19.00 -23.88 -14.59
C PHE A 603 -19.01 -24.28 -13.11
N GLY A 604 -18.51 -23.38 -12.25
CA GLY A 604 -18.63 -23.53 -10.82
C GLY A 604 -17.63 -22.71 -10.03
N THR A 605 -18.01 -22.27 -8.85
CA THR A 605 -17.12 -21.56 -7.94
C THR A 605 -16.35 -22.54 -7.07
N GLY A 606 -15.08 -22.28 -6.79
CA GLY A 606 -14.34 -23.01 -5.76
C GLY A 606 -14.96 -22.80 -4.39
N GLY A 607 -14.85 -23.81 -3.53
CA GLY A 607 -15.31 -23.74 -2.14
C GLY A 607 -14.35 -22.93 -1.26
N ASN A 608 -14.85 -22.38 -0.16
CA ASN A 608 -14.01 -21.63 0.77
C ASN A 608 -13.11 -22.56 1.58
N GLY A 609 -11.89 -22.14 1.91
CA GLY A 609 -10.99 -22.85 2.81
C GLY A 609 -11.52 -22.89 4.26
N GLY A 610 -11.26 -23.99 4.96
CA GLY A 610 -11.57 -24.13 6.38
C GLY A 610 -10.60 -23.34 7.25
N THR A 611 -11.02 -22.92 8.45
CA THR A 611 -10.09 -22.25 9.38
C THR A 611 -9.13 -23.26 10.01
N GLY A 612 -7.93 -22.80 10.36
CA GLY A 612 -6.90 -23.61 11.00
C GLY A 612 -7.27 -24.02 12.43
N GLY A 613 -6.73 -25.16 12.87
CA GLY A 613 -6.97 -25.70 14.20
C GLY A 613 -6.34 -24.88 15.32
N ILE A 614 -6.93 -24.94 16.51
CA ILE A 614 -6.49 -24.16 17.67
C ILE A 614 -5.52 -24.97 18.53
N ALA A 615 -4.41 -24.33 18.94
CA ALA A 615 -3.48 -24.85 19.95
C ALA A 615 -3.87 -24.39 21.36
N THR A 616 -4.04 -25.30 22.32
CA THR A 616 -4.32 -24.96 23.73
C THR A 616 -3.15 -25.21 24.68
N GLY A 617 -2.15 -26.01 24.30
CA GLY A 617 -0.98 -26.29 25.13
C GLY A 617 0.17 -25.32 24.93
N ALA A 618 1.08 -25.31 25.91
CA ALA A 618 2.28 -24.47 25.89
C ALA A 618 3.17 -24.81 24.69
N GLY A 619 3.66 -23.79 23.98
CA GLY A 619 4.44 -23.93 22.75
C GLY A 619 3.67 -24.50 21.55
N GLY A 620 2.34 -24.66 21.64
CA GLY A 620 1.53 -25.18 20.54
C GLY A 620 1.46 -24.23 19.34
N ILE A 621 1.29 -24.79 18.14
CA ILE A 621 1.28 -24.03 16.88
C ILE A 621 -0.13 -24.03 16.30
N GLY A 622 -0.74 -22.86 16.15
CA GLY A 622 -2.00 -22.74 15.43
C GLY A 622 -1.91 -23.34 14.02
N GLY A 623 -2.90 -24.14 13.63
CA GLY A 623 -2.93 -24.74 12.30
C GLY A 623 -3.03 -23.68 11.20
N ALA A 624 -2.44 -23.90 10.04
CA ALA A 624 -2.65 -22.98 8.91
C ALA A 624 -4.10 -23.04 8.42
N GLY A 625 -4.61 -21.94 7.89
CA GLY A 625 -5.89 -21.93 7.19
C GLY A 625 -5.84 -22.79 5.92
N GLY A 626 -6.97 -23.41 5.58
CA GLY A 626 -7.10 -24.19 4.35
C GLY A 626 -7.09 -23.29 3.12
N ALA A 627 -6.54 -23.78 2.01
CA ALA A 627 -6.60 -23.05 0.75
C ALA A 627 -8.05 -22.96 0.23
N GLY A 628 -8.39 -21.87 -0.45
CA GLY A 628 -9.61 -21.79 -1.23
C GLY A 628 -9.57 -22.76 -2.42
N GLY A 629 -10.73 -23.29 -2.77
CA GLY A 629 -10.90 -24.16 -3.92
C GLY A 629 -10.69 -23.41 -5.22
N VAL A 630 -10.11 -24.08 -6.22
CA VAL A 630 -9.93 -23.52 -7.56
C VAL A 630 -11.20 -23.68 -8.39
N SER A 631 -11.33 -22.89 -9.45
CA SER A 631 -12.28 -23.13 -10.55
C SER A 631 -11.50 -23.35 -11.85
N LEU A 632 -12.01 -24.17 -12.77
CA LEU A 632 -11.20 -24.61 -13.91
C LEU A 632 -11.40 -23.77 -15.17
N LEU A 633 -12.62 -23.65 -15.71
CA LEU A 633 -12.87 -22.89 -16.94
C LEU A 633 -13.64 -21.58 -16.69
N ILE A 634 -14.85 -21.66 -16.12
CA ILE A 634 -15.67 -20.50 -15.79
C ILE A 634 -16.13 -20.58 -14.34
N GLY A 635 -15.74 -19.59 -13.53
CA GLY A 635 -16.12 -19.51 -12.12
C GLY A 635 -15.07 -18.80 -11.28
N SER A 636 -15.44 -18.46 -10.06
CA SER A 636 -14.53 -17.81 -9.11
C SER A 636 -13.79 -18.83 -8.24
N GLY A 637 -12.56 -18.51 -7.85
CA GLY A 637 -11.86 -19.22 -6.78
C GLY A 637 -12.53 -18.96 -5.43
N GLY A 638 -12.38 -19.91 -4.51
CA GLY A 638 -12.87 -19.75 -3.13
C GLY A 638 -11.91 -18.92 -2.28
N THR A 639 -12.40 -18.36 -1.17
CA THR A 639 -11.55 -17.61 -0.24
C THR A 639 -10.66 -18.56 0.56
N GLY A 640 -9.45 -18.14 0.90
CA GLY A 640 -8.59 -18.84 1.85
C GLY A 640 -9.18 -18.83 3.27
N GLY A 641 -8.94 -19.88 4.04
CA GLY A 641 -9.36 -19.96 5.44
C GLY A 641 -8.44 -19.19 6.38
N ASN A 642 -8.96 -18.76 7.52
CA ASN A 642 -8.15 -18.10 8.55
C ASN A 642 -7.19 -19.08 9.23
N GLY A 643 -6.03 -18.59 9.64
CA GLY A 643 -5.09 -19.32 10.49
C GLY A 643 -5.67 -19.58 11.87
N GLY A 644 -5.31 -20.72 12.44
CA GLY A 644 -5.70 -21.13 13.78
C GLY A 644 -4.89 -20.42 14.85
N ASN A 645 -5.50 -20.14 15.99
CA ASN A 645 -4.88 -19.41 17.09
C ASN A 645 -4.13 -20.36 18.05
N SER A 646 -3.06 -19.88 18.69
CA SER A 646 -2.40 -20.56 19.82
C SER A 646 -2.67 -19.81 21.13
N ILE A 647 -3.27 -20.49 22.13
CA ILE A 647 -3.65 -19.91 23.43
C ILE A 647 -2.59 -20.19 24.52
N GLY A 648 -1.76 -21.21 24.33
CA GLY A 648 -0.70 -21.54 25.29
C GLY A 648 0.44 -20.51 25.31
N VAL A 649 1.14 -20.44 26.45
CA VAL A 649 2.35 -19.60 26.60
C VAL A 649 3.37 -19.97 25.52
N ALA A 650 3.94 -18.96 24.86
CA ALA A 650 4.93 -19.09 23.79
C ALA A 650 4.46 -19.90 22.55
N GLY A 651 3.15 -20.01 22.31
CA GLY A 651 2.61 -20.61 21.09
C GLY A 651 2.84 -19.76 19.85
N ILE A 652 2.71 -20.35 18.66
CA ILE A 652 2.88 -19.67 17.35
C ILE A 652 1.53 -19.61 16.64
N GLY A 653 1.17 -18.46 16.06
CA GLY A 653 -0.07 -18.31 15.31
C GLY A 653 -0.01 -19.00 13.93
N GLY A 654 -1.10 -19.61 13.49
CA GLY A 654 -1.21 -20.23 12.18
C GLY A 654 -1.29 -19.21 11.05
N ALA A 655 -0.65 -19.48 9.91
CA ALA A 655 -0.76 -18.63 8.72
C ALA A 655 -2.15 -18.73 8.08
N GLY A 656 -2.56 -17.68 7.37
CA GLY A 656 -3.76 -17.70 6.55
C GLY A 656 -3.61 -18.62 5.33
N GLY A 657 -4.71 -19.24 4.92
CA GLY A 657 -4.78 -20.07 3.73
C GLY A 657 -4.71 -19.25 2.45
N ARG A 658 -4.16 -19.82 1.38
CA ARG A 658 -4.14 -19.15 0.07
C ARG A 658 -5.55 -19.05 -0.51
N GLY A 659 -5.88 -17.96 -1.21
CA GLY A 659 -7.06 -17.90 -2.05
C GLY A 659 -7.00 -18.87 -3.23
N GLY A 660 -8.17 -19.35 -3.67
CA GLY A 660 -8.28 -20.24 -4.82
C GLY A 660 -8.10 -19.51 -6.15
N ASP A 661 -7.53 -20.18 -7.14
CA ASP A 661 -7.37 -19.61 -8.48
C ASP A 661 -8.74 -19.48 -9.19
N ALA A 662 -8.86 -18.41 -9.99
CA ALA A 662 -10.02 -18.19 -10.86
C ALA A 662 -10.05 -19.19 -12.03
N GLY A 663 -11.24 -19.34 -12.64
CA GLY A 663 -11.40 -20.12 -13.86
C GLY A 663 -10.55 -19.56 -14.99
N LEU A 664 -10.05 -20.44 -15.87
CA LEU A 664 -9.14 -20.09 -16.95
C LEU A 664 -9.71 -18.99 -17.85
N LEU A 665 -11.00 -18.96 -18.14
CA LEU A 665 -11.60 -17.94 -19.01
C LEU A 665 -12.14 -16.78 -18.17
N PHE A 666 -13.19 -17.03 -17.38
CA PHE A 666 -13.90 -15.99 -16.63
C PHE A 666 -14.07 -16.35 -15.16
N GLY A 667 -14.07 -15.35 -14.30
CA GLY A 667 -14.17 -15.53 -12.86
C GLY A 667 -13.51 -14.42 -12.06
N ALA A 668 -13.49 -14.59 -10.74
CA ALA A 668 -12.66 -13.82 -9.82
C ALA A 668 -11.74 -14.80 -9.09
N ALA A 669 -10.48 -14.43 -8.85
CA ALA A 669 -9.65 -15.21 -7.95
C ALA A 669 -10.17 -15.07 -6.52
N GLY A 670 -9.75 -15.96 -5.63
CA GLY A 670 -10.10 -15.88 -4.22
C GLY A 670 -9.12 -15.02 -3.41
N THR A 671 -9.65 -14.39 -2.36
CA THR A 671 -8.85 -13.69 -1.35
C THR A 671 -8.04 -14.68 -0.50
N GLY A 672 -6.85 -14.26 -0.05
CA GLY A 672 -6.10 -14.98 0.97
C GLY A 672 -6.74 -14.84 2.35
N GLY A 673 -6.61 -15.87 3.17
CA GLY A 673 -7.11 -15.91 4.55
C GLY A 673 -6.27 -15.10 5.53
N HIS A 674 -6.82 -14.78 6.70
CA HIS A 674 -6.08 -14.08 7.74
C HIS A 674 -5.06 -14.94 8.44
N GLY A 675 -3.92 -14.36 8.77
CA GLY A 675 -3.03 -14.94 9.76
C GLY A 675 -3.64 -14.84 11.16
N ALA A 676 -3.40 -15.84 12.00
CA ALA A 676 -3.96 -15.88 13.34
C ALA A 676 -3.43 -14.76 14.22
N ALA A 677 -4.31 -14.11 14.98
CA ALA A 677 -3.95 -13.03 15.88
C ALA A 677 -3.07 -13.47 17.06
N GLY A 678 -3.32 -14.61 17.70
CA GLY A 678 -2.55 -15.04 18.88
C GLY A 678 -1.41 -16.02 18.58
N GLY A 679 -0.35 -15.90 19.38
CA GLY A 679 0.95 -16.56 19.23
C GLY A 679 2.09 -15.56 19.02
N VAL A 680 3.32 -15.93 19.40
CA VAL A 680 4.55 -15.16 19.19
C VAL A 680 5.59 -16.09 18.54
N PRO A 681 5.84 -15.98 17.23
CA PRO A 681 5.24 -15.03 16.29
C PRO A 681 3.78 -15.35 15.93
N ALA A 682 3.02 -14.34 15.51
CA ALA A 682 1.68 -14.51 14.98
C ALA A 682 1.71 -15.00 13.52
N GLY A 683 0.54 -15.40 13.00
CA GLY A 683 0.43 -15.93 11.65
C GLY A 683 0.55 -14.85 10.56
N VAL A 684 1.26 -15.14 9.48
CA VAL A 684 1.26 -14.29 8.27
C VAL A 684 -0.05 -14.43 7.50
N GLY A 685 -0.41 -13.40 6.74
CA GLY A 685 -1.57 -13.46 5.85
C GLY A 685 -1.36 -14.44 4.69
N GLY A 686 -2.44 -15.09 4.27
CA GLY A 686 -2.43 -15.98 3.11
C GLY A 686 -2.29 -15.22 1.80
N ALA A 687 -1.63 -15.80 0.80
CA ALA A 687 -1.55 -15.15 -0.52
C ALA A 687 -2.90 -15.20 -1.25
N GLY A 688 -3.12 -14.27 -2.18
CA GLY A 688 -4.26 -14.32 -3.09
C GLY A 688 -4.16 -15.45 -4.11
N GLY A 689 -5.32 -15.84 -4.66
CA GLY A 689 -5.41 -16.75 -5.80
C GLY A 689 -4.96 -16.06 -7.10
N ASN A 690 -4.45 -16.82 -8.05
CA ASN A 690 -4.14 -16.30 -9.37
C ASN A 690 -5.41 -16.12 -10.22
N GLY A 691 -5.41 -15.11 -11.08
CA GLY A 691 -6.44 -14.92 -12.09
C GLY A 691 -6.23 -15.82 -13.32
N GLY A 692 -7.33 -16.19 -13.97
CA GLY A 692 -7.35 -16.75 -15.33
C GLY A 692 -7.14 -15.68 -16.41
N LEU A 693 -7.38 -16.03 -17.66
CA LEU A 693 -7.13 -15.20 -18.85
C LEU A 693 -7.71 -13.78 -18.71
N PHE A 694 -8.92 -13.61 -18.19
CA PHE A 694 -9.55 -12.29 -18.03
C PHE A 694 -9.75 -11.88 -16.56
N ALA A 695 -9.42 -12.75 -15.61
CA ALA A 695 -9.66 -12.51 -14.19
C ALA A 695 -8.45 -11.87 -13.52
N ASN A 696 -8.71 -10.98 -12.56
CA ASN A 696 -7.67 -10.41 -11.72
C ASN A 696 -7.15 -11.45 -10.73
N GLY A 697 -5.91 -11.27 -10.29
CA GLY A 697 -5.40 -11.96 -9.11
C GLY A 697 -6.15 -11.49 -7.85
N GLY A 698 -6.31 -12.40 -6.89
CA GLY A 698 -7.02 -12.15 -5.65
C GLY A 698 -6.16 -11.36 -4.66
N ALA A 699 -6.81 -10.68 -3.72
CA ALA A 699 -6.13 -9.97 -2.65
C ALA A 699 -5.42 -10.93 -1.70
N GLY A 700 -4.25 -10.54 -1.19
CA GLY A 700 -3.61 -11.19 -0.05
C GLY A 700 -4.39 -10.94 1.24
N GLY A 701 -4.39 -11.92 2.13
CA GLY A 701 -4.98 -11.81 3.46
C GLY A 701 -4.15 -10.94 4.39
N ALA A 702 -4.79 -10.35 5.41
CA ALA A 702 -4.09 -9.59 6.44
C ALA A 702 -3.28 -10.52 7.36
N GLY A 703 -2.13 -10.05 7.85
CA GLY A 703 -1.36 -10.75 8.88
C GLY A 703 -1.98 -10.62 10.27
N GLY A 704 -1.72 -11.59 11.15
CA GLY A 704 -2.00 -11.48 12.60
C GLY A 704 -1.05 -10.48 13.28
N PHE A 705 -1.17 -10.31 14.61
CA PHE A 705 -0.42 -9.27 15.34
C PHE A 705 1.10 -9.34 15.08
N ASN A 706 1.70 -8.28 14.53
CA ASN A 706 3.14 -8.24 14.19
C ASN A 706 3.56 -9.21 13.08
N ALA A 707 2.62 -9.62 12.24
CA ALA A 707 2.87 -10.44 11.07
C ALA A 707 2.62 -9.68 9.77
N ALA A 708 3.35 -10.09 8.74
CA ALA A 708 3.21 -9.52 7.41
C ALA A 708 1.88 -9.93 6.76
N GLY A 709 1.35 -9.04 5.93
CA GLY A 709 0.27 -9.38 5.02
C GLY A 709 0.71 -10.37 3.94
N GLY A 710 -0.23 -11.14 3.41
CA GLY A 710 0.01 -12.06 2.30
C GLY A 710 0.21 -11.31 0.99
N ASN A 711 0.92 -11.91 0.03
CA ASN A 711 1.08 -11.31 -1.29
C ASN A 711 -0.22 -11.40 -2.10
N GLY A 712 -0.46 -10.43 -2.98
CA GLY A 712 -1.51 -10.52 -3.99
C GLY A 712 -1.23 -11.62 -5.01
N GLY A 713 -2.28 -12.24 -5.53
CA GLY A 713 -2.15 -13.22 -6.60
C GLY A 713 -1.81 -12.57 -7.95
N ASN A 714 -1.21 -13.33 -8.87
CA ASN A 714 -0.92 -12.76 -10.19
C ASN A 714 -2.17 -12.75 -11.06
N GLY A 715 -2.27 -11.78 -11.98
CA GLY A 715 -3.27 -11.84 -13.04
C GLY A 715 -2.92 -12.87 -14.10
N GLY A 716 -3.91 -13.40 -14.80
CA GLY A 716 -3.68 -14.17 -16.03
C GLY A 716 -3.53 -13.25 -17.24
N LEU A 717 -3.70 -13.77 -18.47
CA LEU A 717 -3.29 -13.09 -19.71
C LEU A 717 -3.63 -11.58 -19.81
N PHE A 718 -4.86 -11.19 -19.48
CA PHE A 718 -5.36 -9.80 -19.45
C PHE A 718 -5.64 -9.28 -18.04
N GLY A 719 -5.65 -10.17 -17.04
CA GLY A 719 -5.98 -9.84 -15.66
C GLY A 719 -4.92 -9.00 -14.98
N THR A 720 -5.35 -8.11 -14.08
CA THR A 720 -4.42 -7.37 -13.23
C THR A 720 -3.92 -8.22 -12.08
N GLY A 721 -2.75 -7.89 -11.54
CA GLY A 721 -2.31 -8.46 -10.28
C GLY A 721 -3.25 -8.08 -9.13
N GLY A 722 -3.38 -8.98 -8.17
CA GLY A 722 -4.11 -8.78 -6.93
C GLY A 722 -3.33 -7.92 -5.95
N THR A 723 -4.02 -7.39 -4.95
CA THR A 723 -3.41 -6.52 -3.95
C THR A 723 -2.69 -7.29 -2.87
N GLY A 724 -1.56 -6.78 -2.40
CA GLY A 724 -0.94 -7.28 -1.19
C GLY A 724 -1.85 -7.03 0.03
N GLY A 725 -1.89 -7.99 0.94
CA GLY A 725 -2.62 -7.89 2.20
C GLY A 725 -1.96 -6.91 3.17
N ALA A 726 -2.75 -6.36 4.09
CA ALA A 726 -2.22 -5.48 5.13
C ALA A 726 -1.37 -6.26 6.15
N GLY A 727 -0.24 -5.67 6.55
CA GLY A 727 0.42 -6.04 7.81
C GLY A 727 -0.38 -5.47 8.98
N THR A 728 -0.40 -6.17 10.12
CA THR A 728 -1.04 -5.65 11.34
C THR A 728 -0.01 -5.46 12.44
N ASN A 729 -0.16 -4.39 13.24
CA ASN A 729 0.73 -3.97 14.34
C ASN A 729 2.22 -4.23 14.09
N PHE A 730 2.95 -3.27 13.50
CA PHE A 730 4.38 -3.39 13.13
C PHE A 730 4.69 -4.34 11.94
N GLY A 731 3.77 -5.20 11.51
CA GLY A 731 3.96 -6.07 10.34
C GLY A 731 4.08 -5.31 9.01
N ALA A 732 4.88 -5.84 8.09
CA ALA A 732 5.02 -5.29 6.73
C ALA A 732 3.78 -5.57 5.87
N GLY A 733 3.50 -4.70 4.92
CA GLY A 733 2.49 -4.98 3.90
C GLY A 733 2.95 -6.08 2.94
N GLY A 734 2.02 -6.91 2.47
CA GLY A 734 2.30 -7.90 1.43
C GLY A 734 2.57 -7.23 0.08
N ASN A 735 3.31 -7.88 -0.81
CA ASN A 735 3.55 -7.34 -2.15
C ASN A 735 2.30 -7.50 -3.03
N GLY A 736 2.11 -6.58 -3.97
CA GLY A 736 1.14 -6.73 -5.03
C GLY A 736 1.55 -7.83 -6.00
N GLY A 737 0.56 -8.56 -6.54
CA GLY A 737 0.79 -9.56 -7.57
C GLY A 737 1.16 -8.91 -8.90
N ASN A 738 1.83 -9.63 -9.79
CA ASN A 738 2.12 -9.12 -11.13
C ASN A 738 0.87 -9.20 -12.01
N GLY A 739 0.72 -8.26 -12.95
CA GLY A 739 -0.23 -8.44 -14.04
C GLY A 739 0.21 -9.58 -14.94
N GLY A 740 -0.72 -10.26 -15.60
CA GLY A 740 -0.32 -11.17 -16.68
C GLY A 740 0.04 -10.39 -17.94
N LEU A 741 0.20 -11.07 -19.07
CA LEU A 741 0.88 -10.53 -20.26
C LEU A 741 0.45 -9.12 -20.72
N PHE A 742 -0.84 -8.80 -20.59
CA PHE A 742 -1.45 -7.51 -20.92
C PHE A 742 -1.99 -6.75 -19.70
N GLY A 743 -1.92 -7.33 -18.50
CA GLY A 743 -2.50 -6.78 -17.27
C GLY A 743 -1.62 -5.77 -16.55
N ALA A 744 -2.24 -4.94 -15.71
CA ALA A 744 -1.55 -4.05 -14.78
C ALA A 744 -1.05 -4.80 -13.54
N GLY A 745 -0.01 -4.27 -12.92
CA GLY A 745 0.48 -4.79 -11.64
C GLY A 745 -0.48 -4.50 -10.49
N GLY A 746 -0.59 -5.43 -9.55
CA GLY A 746 -1.35 -5.26 -8.32
C GLY A 746 -0.64 -4.36 -7.32
N THR A 747 -1.38 -3.73 -6.42
CA THR A 747 -0.83 -2.74 -5.49
C THR A 747 -0.25 -3.41 -4.25
N GLY A 748 0.83 -2.86 -3.70
CA GLY A 748 1.38 -3.32 -2.43
C GLY A 748 0.44 -3.05 -1.25
N GLY A 749 0.43 -3.94 -0.27
CA GLY A 749 -0.33 -3.81 0.95
C GLY A 749 0.24 -2.73 1.88
N ALA A 750 -0.61 -2.12 2.69
CA ALA A 750 -0.18 -1.20 3.73
C ALA A 750 0.52 -1.94 4.87
N ALA A 751 1.53 -1.33 5.47
CA ALA A 751 2.12 -1.83 6.71
C ALA A 751 1.26 -1.50 7.94
N GLY A 752 1.38 -2.33 8.97
CA GLY A 752 0.74 -2.13 10.26
C GLY A 752 1.34 -0.94 11.00
N SER A 753 0.47 -0.13 11.61
CA SER A 753 0.87 0.93 12.55
C SER A 753 1.00 0.36 13.96
N GLY A 754 1.92 0.86 14.79
CA GLY A 754 2.18 0.28 16.11
C GLY A 754 2.57 1.29 17.20
N GLY A 755 2.42 0.86 18.46
CA GLY A 755 2.65 1.65 19.68
C GLY A 755 4.12 1.82 20.10
N SER A 756 4.34 2.30 21.33
CA SER A 756 5.62 2.87 21.75
C SER A 756 6.83 1.93 21.74
N GLY A 757 7.92 2.32 21.05
CA GLY A 757 9.28 1.78 21.31
C GLY A 757 9.98 0.96 20.21
N ILE A 758 9.34 0.69 19.05
CA ILE A 758 9.89 -0.24 18.02
C ILE A 758 9.66 0.31 16.59
N THR A 759 10.58 0.04 15.65
CA THR A 759 10.45 0.40 14.21
C THR A 759 9.37 -0.44 13.52
N THR A 760 8.48 0.20 12.77
CA THR A 760 7.39 -0.47 12.04
C THR A 760 7.83 -1.03 10.69
N GLY A 761 7.06 -1.99 10.18
CA GLY A 761 7.21 -2.57 8.86
C GLY A 761 7.02 -1.55 7.73
N GLY A 762 7.67 -1.83 6.60
CA GLY A 762 7.48 -1.09 5.36
C GLY A 762 6.21 -1.50 4.61
N GLY A 763 5.72 -0.60 3.77
CA GLY A 763 4.65 -0.93 2.83
C GLY A 763 5.14 -1.95 1.80
N GLY A 764 4.23 -2.82 1.35
CA GLY A 764 4.54 -3.82 0.33
C GLY A 764 4.84 -3.19 -1.03
N HIS A 765 5.63 -3.85 -1.85
CA HIS A 765 5.95 -3.37 -3.19
C HIS A 765 4.76 -3.56 -4.14
N GLY A 766 4.60 -2.65 -5.10
CA GLY A 766 3.68 -2.83 -6.22
C GLY A 766 4.19 -3.91 -7.18
N GLY A 767 3.28 -4.73 -7.70
CA GLY A 767 3.59 -5.73 -8.71
C GLY A 767 3.88 -5.12 -10.07
N ASN A 768 4.61 -5.83 -10.92
CA ASN A 768 4.92 -5.35 -12.27
C ASN A 768 3.74 -5.54 -13.22
N ALA A 769 3.64 -4.69 -14.24
CA ALA A 769 2.74 -4.91 -15.36
C ALA A 769 3.23 -6.04 -16.28
N GLY A 770 2.31 -6.53 -17.11
CA GLY A 770 2.57 -7.50 -18.15
C GLY A 770 3.57 -7.05 -19.20
N LEU A 771 4.33 -7.99 -19.74
CA LEU A 771 5.41 -7.72 -20.70
C LEU A 771 4.92 -7.01 -21.99
N LEU A 772 3.76 -7.41 -22.53
CA LEU A 772 3.25 -6.96 -23.84
C LEU A 772 2.06 -6.02 -23.74
N SER A 773 1.75 -5.54 -22.54
CA SER A 773 0.62 -4.64 -22.39
C SER A 773 0.85 -3.33 -23.13
N LEU A 774 -0.20 -2.84 -23.81
CA LEU A 774 -0.24 -1.54 -24.45
C LEU A 774 -0.80 -0.52 -23.45
N GLY A 775 0.06 -0.02 -22.57
CA GLY A 775 -0.29 1.04 -21.62
C GLY A 775 -0.72 0.55 -20.23
N ALA A 776 -0.54 -0.72 -19.87
CA ALA A 776 -0.69 -1.11 -18.47
C ALA A 776 0.41 -0.49 -17.60
N SER A 777 0.03 -0.18 -16.36
CA SER A 777 0.94 0.36 -15.36
C SER A 777 1.37 -0.67 -14.34
N GLY A 778 2.57 -0.52 -13.82
CA GLY A 778 2.94 -1.22 -12.60
C GLY A 778 2.05 -0.80 -11.44
N GLY A 779 1.89 -1.66 -10.45
CA GLY A 779 1.08 -1.39 -9.28
C GLY A 779 1.71 -0.33 -8.39
N ALA A 780 0.89 0.42 -7.65
CA ALA A 780 1.40 1.36 -6.66
C ALA A 780 2.03 0.61 -5.47
N GLY A 781 3.08 1.18 -4.87
CA GLY A 781 3.62 0.69 -3.62
C GLY A 781 2.70 1.00 -2.43
N GLY A 782 2.67 0.11 -1.44
CA GLY A 782 1.90 0.27 -0.22
C GLY A 782 2.48 1.35 0.70
N SER A 783 1.65 1.93 1.57
CA SER A 783 2.10 2.91 2.56
C SER A 783 2.86 2.24 3.71
N GLY A 784 3.93 2.91 4.19
CA GLY A 784 4.67 2.49 5.37
C GLY A 784 3.88 2.66 6.67
N GLY A 785 4.14 1.80 7.66
CA GLY A 785 3.42 1.81 8.94
C GLY A 785 3.84 2.99 9.82
N ALA A 786 2.92 3.52 10.63
CA ALA A 786 3.22 4.61 11.55
C ALA A 786 3.70 4.09 12.93
N SER A 787 4.74 4.73 13.50
CA SER A 787 5.36 4.35 14.78
C SER A 787 5.65 5.57 15.66
N SER A 788 5.75 5.35 16.97
CA SER A 788 6.31 6.34 17.91
C SER A 788 7.82 6.57 17.76
N LEU A 789 8.55 5.76 16.97
CA LEU A 789 10.00 5.89 16.77
C LEU A 789 10.39 6.41 15.39
N ALA A 790 10.27 5.54 14.39
CA ALA A 790 10.55 5.86 13.00
C ALA A 790 9.45 5.24 12.15
N GLY A 791 8.88 6.04 11.26
CA GLY A 791 7.87 5.53 10.33
C GLY A 791 8.48 4.51 9.39
N GLY A 792 7.70 3.49 9.03
CA GLY A 792 8.07 2.51 8.03
C GLY A 792 8.23 3.15 6.65
N ALA A 793 9.11 2.62 5.80
CA ALA A 793 9.24 3.10 4.43
C ALA A 793 7.98 2.77 3.60
N GLY A 794 7.65 3.62 2.64
CA GLY A 794 6.68 3.28 1.60
C GLY A 794 7.26 2.21 0.68
N GLY A 795 6.40 1.32 0.18
CA GLY A 795 6.77 0.32 -0.81
C GLY A 795 7.09 0.97 -2.16
N THR A 796 7.93 0.33 -2.95
CA THR A 796 8.22 0.82 -4.31
C THR A 796 7.04 0.55 -5.25
N GLY A 797 6.82 1.42 -6.23
CA GLY A 797 5.92 1.14 -7.34
C GLY A 797 6.50 0.06 -8.25
N GLY A 798 5.62 -0.73 -8.86
CA GLY A 798 5.99 -1.75 -9.84
C GLY A 798 6.34 -1.14 -11.19
N ASN A 799 7.07 -1.87 -12.01
CA ASN A 799 7.44 -1.41 -13.35
C ASN A 799 6.26 -1.54 -14.32
N GLY A 800 6.20 -0.63 -15.30
CA GLY A 800 5.30 -0.72 -16.45
C GLY A 800 5.70 -1.82 -17.43
N ALA A 801 4.85 -2.04 -18.43
CA ALA A 801 5.09 -3.01 -19.50
C ALA A 801 6.38 -2.68 -20.29
N LEU A 802 7.02 -3.71 -20.85
CA LEU A 802 8.38 -3.59 -21.42
C LEU A 802 8.50 -2.50 -22.48
N LEU A 803 7.54 -2.39 -23.40
CA LEU A 803 7.64 -1.47 -24.54
C LEU A 803 6.74 -0.24 -24.41
N PHE A 804 5.50 -0.44 -23.97
CA PHE A 804 4.46 0.59 -23.84
C PHE A 804 3.83 0.53 -22.44
N GLY A 805 4.40 1.20 -21.44
CA GLY A 805 3.97 1.00 -20.06
C GLY A 805 4.25 2.16 -19.11
N PHE A 806 3.36 2.36 -18.14
CA PHE A 806 3.53 3.41 -17.13
C PHE A 806 4.08 2.82 -15.83
N GLY A 807 5.06 3.47 -15.22
CA GLY A 807 5.56 3.04 -13.92
C GLY A 807 4.53 3.26 -12.81
N GLY A 808 4.44 2.34 -11.86
CA GLY A 808 3.59 2.49 -10.68
C GLY A 808 4.12 3.56 -9.73
N ALA A 809 3.23 4.30 -9.05
CA ALA A 809 3.67 5.29 -8.05
C ALA A 809 4.29 4.60 -6.82
N GLY A 810 5.32 5.23 -6.23
CA GLY A 810 5.86 4.80 -4.95
C GLY A 810 4.88 5.08 -3.79
N GLY A 811 4.87 4.19 -2.80
CA GLY A 811 4.02 4.33 -1.61
C GLY A 811 4.49 5.46 -0.70
N ALA A 812 3.56 6.06 0.06
CA ALA A 812 3.92 7.07 1.05
C ALA A 812 4.69 6.45 2.22
N GLY A 813 5.68 7.18 2.74
CA GLY A 813 6.36 6.82 3.99
C GLY A 813 5.45 6.96 5.20
N GLY A 814 5.60 6.07 6.17
CA GLY A 814 4.86 6.09 7.43
C GLY A 814 5.28 7.25 8.34
N HIS A 815 4.45 7.59 9.32
CA HIS A 815 4.75 8.67 10.27
C HIS A 815 5.67 8.19 11.39
N GLY A 816 6.57 9.08 11.86
CA GLY A 816 7.43 8.82 13.03
C GLY A 816 7.21 9.85 14.13
N GLY A 817 6.91 9.41 15.37
CA GLY A 817 6.91 10.30 16.53
C GLY A 817 6.09 9.88 17.74
N ALA A 818 6.74 9.74 18.92
CA ALA A 818 6.25 9.96 20.30
C ALA A 818 7.22 9.42 21.39
N ALA A 819 8.53 9.64 21.29
CA ALA A 819 9.43 9.48 22.44
C ALA A 819 9.96 10.84 22.93
N LEU A 820 9.88 11.11 24.25
CA LEU A 820 10.27 12.39 24.87
C LEU A 820 11.75 12.79 24.65
N THR A 821 12.62 11.89 24.14
CA THR A 821 14.07 12.02 24.26
C THR A 821 14.89 11.96 22.96
N SER A 822 14.29 11.80 21.75
CA SER A 822 15.07 11.72 20.49
C SER A 822 14.48 12.52 19.30
N ILE A 823 15.34 12.89 18.34
CA ILE A 823 14.95 13.49 17.04
C ILE A 823 14.44 12.36 16.14
N GLN A 824 13.14 12.36 15.85
CA GLN A 824 12.47 11.24 15.16
C GLN A 824 12.15 11.57 13.70
N GLN A 825 12.32 10.56 12.83
CA GLN A 825 12.18 10.66 11.37
C GLN A 825 10.89 10.01 10.90
N GLY A 826 10.13 10.73 10.06
CA GLY A 826 9.13 10.10 9.22
C GLY A 826 9.79 9.08 8.28
N GLY A 827 9.06 8.04 7.91
CA GLY A 827 9.50 7.03 6.97
C GLY A 827 9.74 7.62 5.58
N ALA A 828 10.68 7.05 4.83
CA ALA A 828 10.92 7.45 3.46
C ALA A 828 9.74 7.08 2.55
N GLY A 829 9.42 7.93 1.58
CA GLY A 829 8.55 7.54 0.48
C GLY A 829 9.20 6.47 -0.38
N GLY A 830 8.41 5.53 -0.88
CA GLY A 830 8.87 4.48 -1.79
C GLY A 830 9.22 5.06 -3.16
N ALA A 831 10.12 4.40 -3.88
CA ALA A 831 10.47 4.82 -5.24
C ALA A 831 9.31 4.56 -6.22
N GLY A 832 9.18 5.40 -7.25
CA GLY A 832 8.32 5.13 -8.39
C GLY A 832 8.90 4.03 -9.28
N GLY A 833 8.02 3.24 -9.90
CA GLY A 833 8.42 2.21 -10.86
C GLY A 833 8.81 2.79 -12.22
N ASN A 834 9.54 2.02 -13.01
CA ASN A 834 9.99 2.45 -14.34
C ASN A 834 8.85 2.36 -15.38
N GLY A 835 8.86 3.25 -16.36
CA GLY A 835 8.02 3.15 -17.56
C GLY A 835 8.58 2.16 -18.59
N GLY A 836 7.83 1.93 -19.67
CA GLY A 836 8.25 1.09 -20.79
C GLY A 836 9.37 1.73 -21.61
N LEU A 837 10.17 0.90 -22.27
CA LEU A 837 11.39 1.27 -22.98
C LEU A 837 11.15 2.23 -24.16
N LEU A 838 10.04 2.09 -24.89
CA LEU A 838 9.75 2.94 -26.05
C LEU A 838 8.75 4.04 -25.69
N PHE A 839 7.65 3.70 -25.02
CA PHE A 839 6.62 4.64 -24.64
C PHE A 839 6.15 4.43 -23.20
N GLY A 840 5.94 5.52 -22.48
CA GLY A 840 5.29 5.52 -21.17
C GLY A 840 6.09 6.26 -20.10
N SER A 841 5.38 7.00 -19.26
CA SER A 841 5.97 7.78 -18.19
C SER A 841 6.23 6.93 -16.95
N ALA A 842 7.32 7.25 -16.26
CA ALA A 842 7.64 6.61 -15.01
C ALA A 842 6.68 6.99 -13.88
N GLY A 843 6.67 6.15 -12.86
CA GLY A 843 5.94 6.41 -11.63
C GLY A 843 6.56 7.56 -10.85
N ALA A 844 5.72 8.38 -10.22
CA ALA A 844 6.16 9.37 -9.25
C ALA A 844 6.70 8.67 -7.99
N GLY A 845 7.72 9.27 -7.37
CA GLY A 845 8.17 8.83 -6.05
C GLY A 845 7.13 9.14 -4.98
N GLY A 846 7.04 8.28 -3.97
CA GLY A 846 6.12 8.45 -2.86
C GLY A 846 6.46 9.67 -2.00
N ALA A 847 5.47 10.26 -1.35
CA ALA A 847 5.72 11.31 -0.36
C ALA A 847 6.45 10.74 0.86
N GLY A 848 7.37 11.51 1.43
CA GLY A 848 7.98 11.16 2.71
C GLY A 848 6.98 11.35 3.86
N GLY A 849 7.06 10.50 4.88
CA GLY A 849 6.19 10.57 6.04
C GLY A 849 6.43 11.81 6.89
N SER A 850 5.48 12.19 7.73
CA SER A 850 5.63 13.32 8.64
C SER A 850 6.42 12.90 9.90
N GLY A 851 7.23 13.81 10.46
CA GLY A 851 7.97 13.59 11.71
C GLY A 851 7.59 14.65 12.75
N ALA A 852 7.21 14.24 13.97
CA ALA A 852 6.89 15.17 15.06
C ALA A 852 7.37 14.66 16.42
N ASN A 853 7.82 15.58 17.28
CA ASN A 853 8.05 15.37 18.72
C ASN A 853 7.12 16.35 19.47
N ALA A 854 6.71 16.02 20.70
CA ALA A 854 5.98 16.91 21.63
C ALA A 854 6.56 18.34 21.77
N LEU A 855 7.84 18.54 21.45
CA LEU A 855 8.52 19.86 21.44
C LEU A 855 8.59 20.55 20.06
N GLY A 856 7.98 19.99 19.01
CA GLY A 856 7.99 20.55 17.65
C GLY A 856 9.27 20.33 16.84
N ALA A 857 10.23 19.55 17.34
CA ALA A 857 11.51 19.25 16.68
C ALA A 857 11.53 17.82 16.10
N GLY A 858 10.86 17.60 14.96
CA GLY A 858 10.93 16.36 14.18
C GLY A 858 11.31 16.65 12.72
N THR A 859 12.03 15.75 12.07
CA THR A 859 12.32 15.85 10.63
C THR A 859 11.40 14.93 9.86
N GLY A 860 10.60 15.47 8.94
CA GLY A 860 9.82 14.64 8.00
C GLY A 860 10.73 13.70 7.21
N GLY A 861 10.19 12.55 6.83
CA GLY A 861 10.83 11.59 5.94
C GLY A 861 11.12 12.21 4.57
N THR A 862 12.12 11.65 3.89
CA THR A 862 12.43 12.03 2.51
C THR A 862 11.38 11.45 1.58
N GLY A 863 10.94 12.20 0.57
CA GLY A 863 10.16 11.59 -0.51
C GLY A 863 11.01 10.60 -1.30
N GLY A 864 10.35 9.64 -1.93
CA GLY A 864 10.97 8.62 -2.76
C GLY A 864 11.43 9.19 -4.09
N ASP A 865 12.36 8.49 -4.72
CA ASP A 865 12.82 8.82 -6.06
C ASP A 865 11.73 8.47 -7.09
N GLY A 866 11.64 9.23 -8.19
CA GLY A 866 10.79 8.86 -9.32
C GLY A 866 11.44 7.77 -10.17
N GLY A 867 10.64 7.01 -10.91
CA GLY A 867 11.17 5.99 -11.81
C GLY A 867 11.77 6.56 -13.09
N HIS A 868 12.39 5.68 -13.88
CA HIS A 868 12.95 6.00 -15.19
C HIS A 868 11.93 5.78 -16.32
N ALA A 869 11.84 6.73 -17.24
CA ALA A 869 10.99 6.62 -18.44
C ALA A 869 11.79 6.10 -19.63
N GLY A 870 11.10 5.55 -20.64
CA GLY A 870 11.69 5.18 -21.92
C GLY A 870 11.85 6.34 -22.90
N VAL A 871 12.04 6.01 -24.18
CA VAL A 871 12.35 6.96 -25.26
C VAL A 871 11.30 8.06 -25.41
N PHE A 872 10.01 7.70 -25.31
CA PHE A 872 8.88 8.63 -25.36
C PHE A 872 8.10 8.59 -24.04
N GLY A 873 8.43 9.51 -23.11
CA GLY A 873 7.76 9.65 -21.82
C GLY A 873 8.49 10.63 -20.91
N ASN A 874 7.84 11.04 -19.81
CA ASN A 874 8.49 11.87 -18.79
C ASN A 874 8.97 11.01 -17.62
N GLY A 875 10.19 11.27 -17.16
CA GLY A 875 10.72 10.69 -15.92
C GLY A 875 9.87 11.07 -14.70
N GLY A 876 9.92 10.25 -13.66
CA GLY A 876 9.15 10.46 -12.43
C GLY A 876 9.76 11.58 -11.61
N ASP A 877 8.92 12.47 -11.07
CA ASP A 877 9.41 13.52 -10.18
C ASP A 877 9.73 12.93 -8.80
N GLY A 878 11.01 12.89 -8.45
CA GLY A 878 11.47 12.46 -7.12
C GLY A 878 11.23 13.50 -6.03
N GLY A 879 10.84 13.05 -4.84
CA GLY A 879 10.56 13.88 -3.68
C GLY A 879 11.78 14.65 -3.19
N CYS A 880 11.75 15.99 -3.37
CA CYS A 880 12.52 16.97 -2.61
C CYS A 880 14.03 16.72 -2.41
N ARG A 881 14.79 16.45 -3.47
CA ARG A 881 16.22 16.80 -3.47
C ARG A 881 16.60 17.66 -4.66
N ARG A 882 16.70 18.97 -4.38
CA ARG A 882 17.62 19.96 -4.98
C ARG A 882 17.16 20.85 -6.13
N VAL A 883 16.09 20.56 -6.89
CA VAL A 883 15.85 21.33 -8.14
C VAL A 883 15.43 22.79 -7.88
N TRP A 884 14.48 23.05 -6.99
CA TRP A 884 13.93 24.41 -6.82
C TRP A 884 14.69 25.31 -5.85
N ARG A 885 15.36 24.75 -4.83
CA ARG A 885 16.17 25.55 -3.87
C ARG A 885 17.43 26.10 -4.53
N ARG A 886 18.02 25.40 -5.49
CA ARG A 886 19.15 25.93 -6.28
C ARG A 886 18.68 27.00 -7.26
N TYR A 887 17.56 26.80 -7.97
CA TYR A 887 17.07 27.76 -8.95
C TYR A 887 16.68 29.12 -8.33
N ARG A 888 15.98 29.12 -7.20
CA ARG A 888 15.59 30.35 -6.48
C ARG A 888 16.75 31.05 -5.79
N ARG A 889 17.67 30.29 -5.16
CA ARG A 889 18.87 30.86 -4.52
C ARG A 889 19.83 31.44 -5.57
N GLN A 890 19.94 30.81 -6.74
CA GLN A 890 20.70 31.35 -7.86
C GLN A 890 20.06 32.60 -8.46
N ARG A 891 18.73 32.64 -8.64
CA ARG A 891 18.04 33.84 -9.15
C ARG A 891 18.11 35.01 -8.15
N TRP A 892 17.99 34.73 -6.85
CA TRP A 892 18.08 35.71 -5.77
C TRP A 892 19.51 36.23 -5.56
N CYS A 893 20.53 35.36 -5.51
CA CYS A 893 21.93 35.78 -5.44
C CYS A 893 22.42 36.49 -6.71
N ARG A 894 21.85 36.18 -7.90
CA ARG A 894 22.12 36.93 -9.13
C ARG A 894 21.53 38.34 -9.07
N ARG A 895 20.31 38.52 -8.52
CA ARG A 895 19.71 39.83 -8.28
C ARG A 895 20.49 40.65 -7.24
N GLN A 896 20.90 40.03 -6.13
CA GLN A 896 21.68 40.73 -5.09
C GLN A 896 23.09 41.13 -5.56
N ARG A 897 23.81 40.24 -6.26
CA ARG A 897 25.13 40.58 -6.82
C ARG A 897 25.08 41.68 -7.89
N ARG A 898 23.98 41.77 -8.65
CA ARG A 898 23.74 42.89 -9.59
C ARG A 898 23.52 44.21 -8.83
N ALA A 899 22.69 44.20 -7.78
CA ALA A 899 22.45 45.38 -6.95
C ALA A 899 23.73 45.85 -6.20
N ASP A 900 24.54 44.92 -5.69
CA ASP A 900 25.78 45.24 -4.98
C ASP A 900 26.88 45.75 -5.89
N ARG A 901 27.02 45.19 -7.11
CA ARG A 901 27.95 45.74 -8.11
C ARG A 901 27.57 47.17 -8.49
N GLN A 902 26.29 47.45 -8.66
CA GLN A 902 25.80 48.80 -8.95
C GLN A 902 26.05 49.77 -7.77
N ARG A 903 25.86 49.32 -6.51
CA ARG A 903 26.16 50.13 -5.31
C ARG A 903 27.67 50.37 -5.15
N ARG A 904 28.53 49.37 -5.38
CA ARG A 904 29.99 49.50 -5.34
C ARG A 904 30.54 50.43 -6.42
N GLN A 905 30.03 50.33 -7.66
CA GLN A 905 30.40 51.24 -8.74
C GLN A 905 29.98 52.69 -8.45
N ARG A 906 28.81 52.91 -7.84
CA ARG A 906 28.39 54.25 -7.38
C ARG A 906 29.28 54.79 -6.25
N ARG A 907 29.70 53.95 -5.30
CA ARG A 907 30.64 54.34 -4.22
C ARG A 907 32.04 54.68 -4.78
N GLN A 908 32.58 53.86 -5.69
CA GLN A 908 33.87 54.13 -6.33
C GLN A 908 33.86 55.40 -7.17
N ARG A 909 32.77 55.68 -7.90
CA ARG A 909 32.61 56.95 -8.64
C ARG A 909 32.51 58.17 -7.72
N ARG A 910 31.94 58.03 -6.53
CA ARG A 910 31.91 59.10 -5.51
C ARG A 910 33.30 59.32 -4.89
N GLN A 911 34.01 58.24 -4.56
CA GLN A 911 35.37 58.30 -4.01
C GLN A 911 36.40 58.84 -5.02
N SER A 912 36.31 58.48 -6.30
CA SER A 912 37.21 59.03 -7.33
C SER A 912 36.98 60.51 -7.57
N ARG A 913 35.70 60.96 -7.55
CA ARG A 913 35.34 62.38 -7.58
C ARG A 913 35.83 63.13 -6.32
N GLY A 914 35.74 62.50 -5.14
CA GLY A 914 36.27 63.04 -3.89
C GLY A 914 37.80 63.20 -3.91
N HIS A 915 38.54 62.16 -4.30
CA HIS A 915 39.99 62.21 -4.45
C HIS A 915 40.44 63.21 -5.52
N ALA A 916 39.70 63.34 -6.63
CA ALA A 916 39.97 64.35 -7.64
C ALA A 916 39.78 65.78 -7.12
N ARG A 917 38.75 66.05 -6.29
CA ARG A 917 38.57 67.35 -5.62
C ARG A 917 39.67 67.62 -4.60
N CYS A 918 40.04 66.63 -3.80
CA CYS A 918 41.11 66.74 -2.80
C CYS A 918 42.48 67.01 -3.44
N ARG A 919 42.80 66.33 -4.56
CA ARG A 919 44.03 66.60 -5.33
C ARG A 919 44.04 68.00 -5.95
N ARG A 920 42.90 68.51 -6.43
CA ARG A 920 42.79 69.90 -6.92
C ARG A 920 43.00 70.91 -5.79
N HIS A 921 42.39 70.69 -4.63
CA HIS A 921 42.59 71.56 -3.46
C HIS A 921 44.03 71.55 -2.95
N ARG A 922 44.69 70.37 -2.87
CA ARG A 922 46.11 70.30 -2.48
C ARG A 922 47.02 70.99 -3.48
N ARG A 923 46.76 70.86 -4.79
CA ARG A 923 47.52 71.58 -5.82
C ARG A 923 47.29 73.10 -5.75
N ALA A 924 46.08 73.54 -5.42
CA ALA A 924 45.77 74.95 -5.20
C ALA A 924 46.42 75.50 -3.92
N ALA A 925 46.43 74.72 -2.83
CA ALA A 925 47.09 75.06 -1.57
C ALA A 925 48.62 75.12 -1.72
N ALA A 926 49.23 74.15 -2.39
CA ALA A 926 50.68 74.17 -2.66
C ALA A 926 51.09 75.33 -3.58
N ARG A 927 50.22 75.77 -4.49
CA ARG A 927 50.44 77.00 -5.28
C ARG A 927 50.38 78.26 -4.41
N ARG A 928 49.46 78.31 -3.43
CA ARG A 928 49.33 79.42 -2.47
C ARG A 928 50.50 79.47 -1.47
N GLU A 929 51.00 78.32 -1.01
CA GLU A 929 52.18 78.26 -0.14
C GLU A 929 53.47 78.66 -0.86
N ARG A 930 53.61 78.32 -2.16
CA ARG A 930 54.74 78.81 -2.97
C ARG A 930 54.71 80.33 -3.16
N THR A 931 53.53 80.92 -3.37
CA THR A 931 53.40 82.38 -3.44
C THR A 931 53.56 83.07 -2.08
N GLN A 932 53.19 82.43 -0.97
CA GLN A 932 53.39 82.98 0.38
C GLN A 932 54.84 82.86 0.88
N ARG A 933 55.57 81.78 0.57
CA ARG A 933 57.00 81.64 0.93
C ARG A 933 57.93 82.60 0.19
N LEU A 934 57.49 83.14 -0.96
CA LEU A 934 58.19 84.22 -1.66
C LEU A 934 57.91 85.62 -1.05
N ALA A 935 56.88 85.76 -0.20
CA ALA A 935 56.44 87.04 0.35
C ALA A 935 56.84 87.27 1.82
N ILE A 936 57.48 86.29 2.48
CA ILE A 936 57.88 86.37 3.90
C ILE A 936 59.40 86.19 4.02
N ALA A 937 60.13 87.08 3.35
CA ALA A 937 61.47 87.48 3.72
C ALA A 937 61.32 88.84 4.43
N GLY A 938 60.99 88.83 5.73
CA GLY A 938 60.86 90.07 6.49
C GLY A 938 60.12 89.95 7.83
N ARG A 939 60.90 89.79 8.90
CA ARG A 939 60.68 90.25 10.30
C ARG A 939 59.93 89.33 11.30
N PRO A 940 60.23 89.45 12.62
CA PRO A 940 60.12 88.35 13.58
C PRO A 940 59.09 88.52 14.72
N ALA A 941 58.76 87.39 15.35
CA ALA A 941 58.34 87.09 16.73
C ALA A 941 57.10 87.79 17.37
N THR A 942 56.05 87.03 17.71
CA THR A 942 55.65 86.61 19.09
C THR A 942 54.24 85.98 19.12
N THR A 943 54.02 85.18 20.17
CA THR A 943 52.91 84.29 20.58
C THR A 943 51.44 84.77 20.50
N ARG A 944 50.51 83.90 20.06
CA ARG A 944 49.25 83.49 20.76
C ARG A 944 48.31 82.62 19.89
N GLY A 945 47.75 81.55 20.48
CA GLY A 945 46.29 81.34 20.55
C GLY A 945 45.52 80.66 19.41
N VAL A 946 45.32 79.33 19.56
CA VAL A 946 44.11 78.46 19.42
C VAL A 946 43.08 78.61 18.27
N GLU A 947 42.56 77.42 17.89
CA GLU A 947 41.33 77.03 17.19
C GLU A 947 41.45 76.93 15.67
N GLY A 948 41.31 75.78 15.00
CA GLY A 948 40.42 74.64 15.23
C GLY A 948 39.68 74.39 13.90
N ILE A 949 39.60 73.14 13.41
CA ILE A 949 38.60 72.54 12.48
C ILE A 949 39.22 71.34 11.75
N SER A 950 38.69 70.15 12.01
CA SER A 950 38.15 69.18 11.01
C SER A 950 38.12 67.77 11.62
N CYS A 951 36.93 67.23 11.94
CA CYS A 951 35.93 66.58 11.07
C CYS A 951 36.19 65.07 10.90
N SER A 952 35.67 64.30 11.86
CA SER A 952 35.12 62.96 11.63
C SER A 952 33.70 63.07 11.06
N PRO A 953 33.25 62.09 10.25
CA PRO A 953 31.82 61.82 10.11
C PRO A 953 31.47 60.40 10.55
N GLN A 954 30.57 60.36 11.54
CA GLN A 954 29.77 59.23 11.99
C GLN A 954 28.57 58.98 11.06
N MET A 955 28.01 57.77 11.21
CA MET A 955 26.62 57.32 11.00
C MET A 955 26.17 56.68 9.67
N MET A 956 26.03 55.33 9.77
CA MET A 956 24.85 54.46 9.50
C MET A 956 24.27 54.36 8.07
N PRO A 957 23.54 53.27 7.71
CA PRO A 957 23.23 52.03 8.43
C PRO A 957 23.92 50.77 7.86
#